data_AF-A0A2T2UU61-F1
#
_entry.id   AF-A0A2T2UU61-F1
#
_cell.length_a   1.000
_cell.length_b   1.000
_cell.length_c   1.000
_cell.angle_alpha   90.00
_cell.angle_beta   90.00
_cell.angle_gamma   90.00
#
_symmetry.space_group_name_H-M   'P 1'
#
loop_
_entity.id
_entity.type
_entity.pdbx_description
1 polymer ?
#
loop_
_entity_poly.entity_id
_entity_poly.type
_entity_poly.pdbx_seq_one_letter_code
_entity_poly.pdbx_strand_id
1 'polypeptide(L)'
;MLGFVKQYVDWLHLQWPGGEVETLPRVNDDFRTNVDGVYVVGDLAGVPLLKFSVDGGARAIQDIVDNQEVPSGESNSEQDPYDVVVLGAGASGMAAAREAKTQGLSFCVLEARRRFATIHDFQKGKPIYTYPNDMAPAGDLQVSATVKEELIDELEAQTDDIPVRHAEAHRIDETADGLEVVTNEGDCISARNVVVAIGRSGNFRSLDVPGEDKDHVHHRLYDPTRCEGHDVVVIGGGDSAMEAATALTEAGAAVTLSYRRDEFVRPKPENVERVHELANDPEGDNPLEILKPTDVEEIRDDSVRLSTEDGQTGVKADQVFAMIGREAPLDFFRRSGIELRNDWGTVPDSLTEAMSGLSWLTDLRWDRIGAFATFFLFMAAVYSWKDGGVVRRLAKAAEVFPFGWSPGTGTGLGEILLGSMSKPSFYYTLAYSAIVVIFGIKRIRRRKTPYIKMQTMTLMAIQVLPLFLLPEIVLPWLGKNGLLPTGFLNALFPTSEYAVHGRQYWRAYGFILAWPLMVYNVFTQDPLWWWLAICFVQTFVLIPGMIYFWGKGAYCGWICSCGALAETLGDQHRDKMPHGDGWNKLNLAGQVIMVLAFALLFLRIGGWIWPGSWVDAAFQAGMRGEWFGLKLNYSWLVDVVLAGMVGYGVYFWLSGRFWCRFFCPLAALMHIYARFSRFRILADKKKCISCNVCTSVCHQGIDVMHFAQQGKPMEDPECVRCSACVQSCPTGVLEFGQVQPNTGEVISRDTLEASLTRIQEEHAEENGQAASA
;
A
#
# COMPACT_ATOMS: atom_id res chain seq x y z
N MET A 1 -6.28 -18.08 28.82
CA MET A 1 -7.16 -17.30 27.92
C MET A 1 -7.80 -18.28 26.95
N LEU A 2 -9.13 -18.29 26.88
CA LEU A 2 -9.97 -19.41 26.46
C LEU A 2 -9.90 -19.68 24.94
N GLY A 3 -9.88 -20.95 24.52
CA GLY A 3 -9.78 -21.36 23.11
C GLY A 3 -10.81 -20.73 22.16
N PHE A 4 -11.96 -20.29 22.67
CA PHE A 4 -12.96 -19.51 21.93
C PHE A 4 -12.42 -18.17 21.41
N VAL A 5 -11.62 -17.45 22.20
CA VAL A 5 -11.03 -16.17 21.77
C VAL A 5 -10.07 -16.42 20.62
N LYS A 6 -9.24 -17.47 20.70
CA LYS A 6 -8.34 -17.87 19.63
C LYS A 6 -9.12 -18.19 18.34
N GLN A 7 -10.14 -19.03 18.42
CA GLN A 7 -11.01 -19.35 17.29
C GLN A 7 -11.66 -18.10 16.67
N TYR A 8 -12.12 -17.17 17.49
CA TYR A 8 -12.72 -15.92 17.02
C TYR A 8 -11.70 -15.04 16.30
N VAL A 9 -10.52 -14.82 16.87
CA VAL A 9 -9.51 -13.95 16.24
C VAL A 9 -8.92 -14.58 14.99
N ASP A 10 -8.76 -15.90 14.95
CA ASP A 10 -8.33 -16.64 13.76
C ASP A 10 -9.39 -16.54 12.66
N TRP A 11 -10.67 -16.80 13.00
CA TRP A 11 -11.80 -16.67 12.07
C TRP A 11 -11.96 -15.25 11.53
N LEU A 12 -11.71 -14.24 12.38
CA LEU A 12 -11.90 -12.85 12.02
C LEU A 12 -10.73 -12.28 11.24
N HIS A 13 -9.47 -12.55 11.64
CA HIS A 13 -8.26 -11.90 11.08
C HIS A 13 -6.96 -12.72 11.08
N LEU A 14 -6.66 -13.51 12.11
CA LEU A 14 -5.30 -14.06 12.27
C LEU A 14 -4.98 -15.27 11.38
N GLN A 15 -5.96 -15.79 10.63
CA GLN A 15 -5.73 -16.86 9.64
C GLN A 15 -5.05 -16.36 8.35
N TRP A 16 -5.07 -15.05 8.06
CA TRP A 16 -4.46 -14.50 6.86
C TRP A 16 -3.02 -14.06 7.11
N PRO A 17 -2.12 -14.32 6.15
CA PRO A 17 -0.71 -13.94 6.30
C PRO A 17 -0.59 -12.41 6.31
N GLY A 18 0.20 -11.87 7.23
CA GLY A 18 0.50 -10.45 7.30
C GLY A 18 1.56 -9.99 6.31
N GLY A 19 1.70 -10.66 5.16
CA GLY A 19 2.86 -10.61 4.26
C GLY A 19 3.61 -9.28 4.16
N GLU A 20 4.94 -9.38 4.08
CA GLU A 20 5.83 -8.23 4.10
C GLU A 20 5.81 -7.47 2.76
N VAL A 21 6.03 -6.16 2.87
CA VAL A 21 6.21 -5.28 1.72
C VAL A 21 7.68 -5.27 1.37
N GLU A 22 7.97 -5.47 0.09
CA GLU A 22 9.33 -5.38 -0.40
C GLU A 22 9.85 -3.95 -0.29
N THR A 23 11.00 -3.79 0.35
CA THR A 23 11.69 -2.50 0.45
C THR A 23 12.33 -2.14 -0.90
N LEU A 24 11.96 -0.99 -1.46
CA LEU A 24 12.46 -0.46 -2.73
C LEU A 24 12.76 1.04 -2.58
N PRO A 25 13.61 1.64 -3.44
CA PRO A 25 13.82 3.08 -3.42
C PRO A 25 12.53 3.85 -3.68
N ARG A 26 12.40 5.01 -3.01
CA ARG A 26 11.23 5.88 -3.12
C ARG A 26 11.36 6.76 -4.35
N VAL A 27 10.71 6.34 -5.42
CA VAL A 27 10.55 7.12 -6.66
C VAL A 27 9.15 7.71 -6.81
N ASN A 28 9.08 8.89 -7.44
CA ASN A 28 7.84 9.51 -7.90
C ASN A 28 7.38 8.95 -9.26
N ASP A 29 6.29 9.47 -9.82
CA ASP A 29 5.73 9.03 -11.10
C ASP A 29 6.65 9.37 -12.31
N ASP A 30 7.63 10.25 -12.12
CA ASP A 30 8.62 10.73 -13.10
C ASP A 30 10.02 10.14 -12.84
N PHE A 31 10.10 9.05 -12.05
CA PHE A 31 11.33 8.32 -11.70
C PHE A 31 12.35 9.06 -10.82
N ARG A 32 12.07 10.29 -10.37
CA ARG A 32 12.94 11.06 -9.47
C ARG A 32 12.93 10.53 -8.05
N THR A 33 14.07 10.72 -7.37
CA THR A 33 14.24 10.44 -5.94
C THR A 33 14.15 11.71 -5.10
N ASN A 34 14.46 11.61 -3.80
CA ASN A 34 14.64 12.77 -2.91
C ASN A 34 15.97 13.50 -3.12
N VAL A 35 16.94 12.88 -3.80
CA VAL A 35 18.21 13.51 -4.16
C VAL A 35 18.01 14.18 -5.53
N ASP A 36 18.25 15.48 -5.60
CA ASP A 36 18.00 16.24 -6.82
C ASP A 36 18.94 15.77 -7.95
N GLY A 37 18.42 15.70 -9.17
CA GLY A 37 19.14 15.13 -10.32
C GLY A 37 19.32 13.60 -10.33
N VAL A 38 18.83 12.86 -9.32
CA VAL A 38 18.93 11.39 -9.29
C VAL A 38 17.60 10.71 -9.60
N TYR A 39 17.64 9.81 -10.58
CA TYR A 39 16.51 9.03 -11.08
C TYR A 39 16.74 7.53 -10.85
N VAL A 40 15.69 6.75 -10.58
CA VAL A 40 15.77 5.28 -10.50
C VAL A 40 14.74 4.65 -11.43
N VAL A 41 15.21 3.77 -12.32
CA VAL A 41 14.40 3.17 -13.40
C VAL A 41 14.49 1.63 -13.40
N GLY A 42 13.66 0.99 -14.21
CA GLY A 42 13.60 -0.47 -14.34
C GLY A 42 12.94 -1.16 -13.13
N ASP A 43 13.38 -2.38 -12.83
CA ASP A 43 12.78 -3.23 -11.77
C ASP A 43 12.71 -2.55 -10.40
N LEU A 44 13.67 -1.66 -10.10
CA LEU A 44 13.77 -0.94 -8.82
C LEU A 44 12.74 0.19 -8.70
N ALA A 45 12.16 0.65 -9.81
CA ALA A 45 11.01 1.56 -9.80
C ALA A 45 9.69 0.86 -9.42
N GLY A 46 9.68 -0.49 -9.42
CA GLY A 46 8.60 -1.32 -8.89
C GLY A 46 7.83 -2.17 -9.91
N VAL A 47 8.17 -2.11 -11.20
CA VAL A 47 7.55 -2.96 -12.24
C VAL A 47 8.62 -3.71 -13.02
N PRO A 48 8.81 -5.03 -12.79
CA PRO A 48 9.86 -5.82 -13.41
C PRO A 48 9.41 -6.38 -14.78
N LEU A 49 9.03 -5.48 -15.69
CA LEU A 49 8.58 -5.85 -17.05
C LEU A 49 9.45 -5.15 -18.08
N LEU A 50 9.92 -5.90 -19.08
CA LEU A 50 10.93 -5.45 -20.04
C LEU A 50 10.56 -4.13 -20.73
N LYS A 51 9.34 -4.02 -21.27
CA LYS A 51 8.87 -2.81 -21.97
C LYS A 51 8.74 -1.61 -21.03
N PHE A 52 8.26 -1.81 -19.81
CA PHE A 52 8.20 -0.76 -18.79
C PHE A 52 9.60 -0.32 -18.34
N SER A 53 10.56 -1.25 -18.29
CA SER A 53 11.96 -0.94 -17.98
C SER A 53 12.60 -0.07 -19.07
N VAL A 54 12.37 -0.39 -20.35
CA VAL A 54 12.81 0.43 -21.49
C VAL A 54 12.14 1.81 -21.47
N ASP A 55 10.81 1.85 -21.32
CA ASP A 55 10.03 3.09 -21.25
C ASP A 55 10.49 4.03 -20.13
N GLY A 56 10.70 3.48 -18.93
CA GLY A 56 11.15 4.27 -17.78
C GLY A 56 12.55 4.87 -17.99
N GLY A 57 13.43 4.14 -18.66
CA GLY A 57 14.76 4.65 -19.03
C GLY A 57 14.68 5.87 -19.94
N ALA A 58 13.90 5.79 -21.02
CA ALA A 58 13.73 6.90 -21.96
C ALA A 58 13.00 8.10 -21.32
N ARG A 59 11.92 7.84 -20.59
CA ARG A 59 11.13 8.91 -19.94
C ARG A 59 11.90 9.67 -18.87
N ALA A 60 12.81 9.00 -18.15
CA ALA A 60 13.70 9.69 -17.20
C ALA A 60 14.58 10.73 -17.91
N ILE A 61 15.10 10.43 -19.11
CA ILE A 61 15.87 11.39 -19.90
C ILE A 61 14.99 12.52 -20.44
N GLN A 62 13.79 12.21 -20.93
CA GLN A 62 12.86 13.23 -21.40
C GLN A 62 12.50 14.22 -20.29
N ASP A 63 12.29 13.72 -19.06
CA ASP A 63 12.08 14.58 -17.89
C ASP A 63 13.32 15.42 -17.53
N ILE A 64 14.53 14.88 -17.67
CA ILE A 64 15.78 15.65 -17.52
C ILE A 64 15.82 16.81 -18.52
N VAL A 65 15.52 16.55 -19.79
CA VAL A 65 15.52 17.57 -20.85
C VAL A 65 14.44 18.63 -20.62
N ASP A 66 13.23 18.22 -20.24
CA ASP A 66 12.10 19.14 -20.01
C ASP A 66 12.33 20.08 -18.83
N ASN A 67 13.13 19.67 -17.83
CA ASN A 67 13.35 20.43 -16.61
C ASN A 67 14.72 21.11 -16.51
N GLN A 68 15.64 20.87 -17.46
CA GLN A 68 16.89 21.61 -17.55
C GLN A 68 16.80 22.71 -18.62
N GLU A 69 17.24 23.92 -18.26
CA GLU A 69 17.75 24.86 -19.26
C GLU A 69 19.07 24.30 -19.79
N VAL A 70 19.00 23.37 -20.75
CA VAL A 70 20.20 22.76 -21.37
C VAL A 70 21.08 23.89 -21.90
N PRO A 71 22.31 24.08 -21.38
CA PRO A 71 23.22 25.06 -21.95
C PRO A 71 23.55 24.63 -23.38
N SER A 72 23.11 25.40 -24.36
CA SER A 72 23.44 25.20 -25.76
C SER A 72 24.94 25.46 -25.98
N GLY A 73 25.79 24.45 -25.80
CA GLY A 73 27.22 24.54 -26.08
C GLY A 73 27.94 23.19 -26.00
N GLU A 74 28.74 22.88 -27.02
CA GLU A 74 29.67 21.75 -27.03
C GLU A 74 30.68 21.89 -25.87
N SER A 75 30.59 21.03 -24.84
CA SER A 75 31.62 20.93 -23.79
C SER A 75 32.85 20.21 -24.34
N ASN A 76 34.00 20.87 -24.30
CA ASN A 76 35.21 20.45 -25.03
C ASN A 76 36.39 20.18 -24.08
N SER A 77 36.14 19.71 -22.85
CA SER A 77 37.21 19.33 -21.92
C SER A 77 36.92 17.99 -21.23
N GLU A 78 37.96 17.19 -20.98
CA GLU A 78 37.91 15.94 -20.17
C GLU A 78 37.54 16.18 -18.69
N GLN A 79 37.24 17.44 -18.29
CA GLN A 79 36.95 17.86 -16.92
C GLN A 79 35.52 18.43 -16.74
N ASP A 80 34.73 18.55 -17.81
CA ASP A 80 33.34 18.99 -17.67
C ASP A 80 32.45 17.84 -17.15
N PRO A 81 31.51 18.11 -16.23
CA PRO A 81 30.60 17.09 -15.73
C PRO A 81 29.70 16.59 -16.86
N TYR A 82 29.46 15.28 -16.91
CA TYR A 82 28.49 14.70 -17.84
C TYR A 82 27.08 15.25 -17.54
N ASP A 83 26.28 15.49 -18.57
CA ASP A 83 24.87 15.85 -18.35
C ASP A 83 24.12 14.70 -17.66
N VAL A 84 24.45 13.45 -18.04
CA VAL A 84 23.86 12.24 -17.45
C VAL A 84 24.89 11.13 -17.25
N VAL A 85 25.00 10.59 -16.04
CA VAL A 85 25.67 9.30 -15.80
C VAL A 85 24.62 8.21 -15.60
N VAL A 86 24.70 7.13 -16.37
CA VAL A 86 23.80 5.98 -16.29
C VAL A 86 24.50 4.82 -15.58
N LEU A 87 23.91 4.33 -14.50
CA LEU A 87 24.44 3.22 -13.72
C LEU A 87 23.72 1.92 -14.10
N GLY A 88 24.42 1.02 -14.79
CA GLY A 88 23.92 -0.27 -15.27
C GLY A 88 23.59 -0.24 -16.77
N ALA A 89 24.18 -1.17 -17.53
CA ALA A 89 23.94 -1.36 -18.97
C ALA A 89 22.91 -2.47 -19.24
N GLY A 90 21.84 -2.52 -18.43
CA GLY A 90 20.66 -3.35 -18.69
C GLY A 90 19.71 -2.70 -19.69
N ALA A 91 18.55 -3.32 -19.96
CA ALA A 91 17.57 -2.79 -20.91
C ALA A 91 17.13 -1.34 -20.59
N SER A 92 16.86 -1.02 -19.33
CA SER A 92 16.47 0.34 -18.91
C SER A 92 17.60 1.36 -19.02
N GLY A 93 18.83 0.97 -18.64
CA GLY A 93 19.99 1.87 -18.72
C GLY A 93 20.41 2.15 -20.15
N MET A 94 20.38 1.14 -21.02
CA MET A 94 20.66 1.31 -22.43
C MET A 94 19.56 2.10 -23.15
N ALA A 95 18.30 1.98 -22.73
CA ALA A 95 17.21 2.84 -23.21
C ALA A 95 17.47 4.32 -22.84
N ALA A 96 17.85 4.58 -21.59
CA ALA A 96 18.23 5.92 -21.14
C ALA A 96 19.44 6.45 -21.93
N ALA A 97 20.48 5.64 -22.14
CA ALA A 97 21.66 6.05 -22.90
C ALA A 97 21.33 6.35 -24.38
N ARG A 98 20.46 5.54 -25.00
CA ARG A 98 19.98 5.78 -26.37
C ARG A 98 19.21 7.09 -26.46
N GLU A 99 18.26 7.33 -25.55
CA GLU A 99 17.50 8.58 -25.52
C GLU A 99 18.41 9.79 -25.26
N ALA A 100 19.36 9.69 -24.33
CA ALA A 100 20.33 10.76 -24.04
C ALA A 100 21.14 11.13 -25.29
N LYS A 101 21.56 10.12 -26.07
CA LYS A 101 22.23 10.32 -27.36
C LYS A 101 21.32 11.01 -28.38
N THR A 102 20.07 10.56 -28.51
CA THR A 102 19.09 11.17 -29.42
C THR A 102 18.81 12.63 -29.07
N GLN A 103 18.81 12.98 -27.79
CA GLN A 103 18.63 14.35 -27.29
C GLN A 103 19.93 15.19 -27.31
N GLY A 104 21.06 14.61 -27.73
CA GLY A 104 22.34 15.32 -27.83
C GLY A 104 23.03 15.64 -26.50
N LEU A 105 22.69 14.92 -25.43
CA LEU A 105 23.30 15.09 -24.10
C LEU A 105 24.67 14.38 -24.03
N SER A 106 25.59 14.95 -23.25
CA SER A 106 26.83 14.24 -22.87
C SER A 106 26.50 13.18 -21.80
N PHE A 107 26.92 11.94 -22.02
CA PHE A 107 26.62 10.87 -21.07
C PHE A 107 27.74 9.83 -20.92
N CYS A 108 27.71 9.13 -19.79
CA CYS A 108 28.59 8.00 -19.49
C CYS A 108 27.77 6.83 -18.93
N VAL A 109 27.94 5.64 -19.48
CA VAL A 109 27.30 4.41 -18.98
C VAL A 109 28.32 3.58 -18.21
N LEU A 110 28.03 3.28 -16.94
CA LEU A 110 28.85 2.43 -16.08
C LEU A 110 28.21 1.05 -15.95
N GLU A 111 28.96 -0.02 -16.18
CA GLU A 111 28.48 -1.40 -16.03
C GLU A 111 29.47 -2.23 -15.22
N ALA A 112 28.98 -2.95 -14.21
CA ALA A 112 29.82 -3.75 -13.33
C ALA A 112 30.24 -5.10 -13.93
N ARG A 113 29.49 -5.62 -14.92
CA ARG A 113 29.76 -6.90 -15.58
C ARG A 113 29.80 -6.74 -17.09
N ARG A 114 28.64 -6.88 -17.75
CA ARG A 114 28.50 -6.85 -19.21
C ARG A 114 27.16 -6.24 -19.59
N ARG A 115 27.10 -5.72 -20.82
CA ARG A 115 25.85 -5.27 -21.44
C ARG A 115 24.79 -6.37 -21.33
N PHE A 116 23.57 -5.96 -20.99
CA PHE A 116 22.40 -6.83 -20.83
C PHE A 116 22.63 -8.06 -19.93
N ALA A 117 23.51 -7.98 -18.91
CA ALA A 117 23.90 -9.12 -18.10
C ALA A 117 22.72 -9.95 -17.58
N THR A 118 21.65 -9.30 -17.10
CA THR A 118 20.42 -9.96 -16.63
C THR A 118 19.80 -10.89 -17.69
N ILE A 119 19.72 -10.44 -18.94
CA ILE A 119 19.07 -11.17 -20.03
C ILE A 119 19.98 -12.30 -20.49
N HIS A 120 21.29 -12.05 -20.61
CA HIS A 120 22.26 -13.12 -20.87
C HIS A 120 22.26 -14.22 -19.81
N ASP A 121 21.92 -13.86 -18.57
CA ASP A 121 21.87 -14.75 -17.43
C ASP A 121 20.57 -15.58 -17.33
N PHE A 122 19.62 -15.40 -18.25
CA PHE A 122 18.49 -16.31 -18.40
C PHE A 122 18.92 -17.66 -18.96
N GLN A 123 18.13 -18.72 -18.75
CA GLN A 123 18.37 -20.03 -19.34
C GLN A 123 18.37 -19.96 -20.87
N LYS A 124 19.18 -20.79 -21.52
CA LYS A 124 19.20 -20.90 -22.99
C LYS A 124 17.82 -21.23 -23.53
N GLY A 125 17.38 -20.53 -24.59
CA GLY A 125 16.06 -20.75 -25.20
C GLY A 125 14.87 -20.31 -24.35
N LYS A 126 15.08 -19.51 -23.28
CA LYS A 126 13.99 -19.03 -22.42
C LYS A 126 13.01 -18.18 -23.24
N PRO A 127 11.69 -18.49 -23.21
CA PRO A 127 10.67 -17.60 -23.74
C PRO A 127 10.67 -16.27 -22.98
N ILE A 128 10.63 -15.16 -23.70
CA ILE A 128 10.55 -13.82 -23.14
C ILE A 128 9.10 -13.36 -23.18
N TYR A 129 8.58 -13.00 -22.01
CA TYR A 129 7.26 -12.43 -21.88
C TYR A 129 7.34 -10.90 -22.08
N THR A 130 6.89 -10.42 -23.24
CA THR A 130 6.95 -9.00 -23.65
C THR A 130 5.66 -8.23 -23.35
N TYR A 131 4.90 -8.65 -22.34
CA TYR A 131 3.69 -7.95 -21.90
C TYR A 131 4.01 -6.55 -21.33
N PRO A 132 3.20 -5.52 -21.61
CA PRO A 132 1.99 -5.53 -22.46
C PRO A 132 2.32 -5.59 -23.95
N ASN A 133 1.63 -6.43 -24.71
CA ASN A 133 1.93 -6.66 -26.14
C ASN A 133 1.79 -5.38 -26.98
N ASP A 134 0.77 -4.57 -26.70
CA ASP A 134 0.47 -3.35 -27.47
C ASP A 134 1.18 -2.09 -26.94
N MET A 135 2.01 -2.22 -25.90
CA MET A 135 2.83 -1.12 -25.42
C MET A 135 4.01 -0.91 -26.37
N ALA A 136 4.14 0.31 -26.89
CA ALA A 136 5.38 0.82 -27.48
C ALA A 136 6.09 1.65 -26.40
N PRO A 137 7.26 1.23 -25.91
CA PRO A 137 8.09 2.04 -25.02
C PRO A 137 8.38 3.42 -25.62
N ALA A 138 8.47 4.44 -24.78
CA ALA A 138 9.03 5.73 -25.18
C ALA A 138 10.48 5.59 -25.66
N GLY A 139 10.88 6.48 -26.57
CA GLY A 139 12.23 6.51 -27.16
C GLY A 139 12.43 5.52 -28.31
N ASP A 140 13.65 5.52 -28.84
CA ASP A 140 13.99 4.77 -30.06
C ASP A 140 14.25 3.26 -29.81
N LEU A 141 14.57 2.86 -28.58
CA LEU A 141 14.85 1.46 -28.27
C LEU A 141 13.54 0.66 -28.16
N GLN A 142 13.37 -0.34 -29.04
CA GLN A 142 12.18 -1.17 -29.09
C GLN A 142 12.53 -2.65 -28.84
N VAL A 143 11.56 -3.41 -28.34
CA VAL A 143 11.73 -4.85 -28.04
C VAL A 143 10.54 -5.65 -28.55
N SER A 144 10.83 -6.69 -29.33
CA SER A 144 9.82 -7.52 -29.99
C SER A 144 10.14 -9.02 -29.96
N ALA A 145 11.39 -9.40 -29.71
CA ALA A 145 11.82 -10.78 -29.63
C ALA A 145 11.06 -11.58 -28.56
N THR A 146 10.78 -12.84 -28.89
CA THR A 146 10.01 -13.76 -28.04
C THR A 146 10.88 -14.79 -27.32
N VAL A 147 12.18 -14.84 -27.63
CA VAL A 147 13.16 -15.74 -27.04
C VAL A 147 14.42 -14.97 -26.66
N LYS A 148 15.10 -15.43 -25.61
CA LYS A 148 16.29 -14.78 -25.03
C LYS A 148 17.36 -14.39 -26.05
N GLU A 149 17.79 -15.32 -26.90
CA GLU A 149 18.91 -15.11 -27.81
C GLU A 149 18.61 -14.02 -28.84
N GLU A 150 17.43 -14.08 -29.46
CA GLU A 150 16.95 -13.05 -30.39
C GLU A 150 16.82 -11.68 -29.72
N LEU A 151 16.39 -11.63 -28.44
CA LEU A 151 16.28 -10.39 -27.69
C LEU A 151 17.64 -9.74 -27.45
N ILE A 152 18.67 -10.55 -27.17
CA ILE A 152 20.04 -10.05 -26.98
C ILE A 152 20.53 -9.45 -28.29
N ASP A 153 20.37 -10.17 -29.41
CA ASP A 153 20.78 -9.69 -30.72
C ASP A 153 20.05 -8.40 -31.12
N GLU A 154 18.73 -8.34 -30.87
CA GLU A 154 17.89 -7.15 -31.10
C GLU A 154 18.36 -5.94 -30.28
N LEU A 155 18.66 -6.12 -28.98
CA LEU A 155 19.10 -5.06 -28.09
C LEU A 155 20.53 -4.59 -28.40
N GLU A 156 21.45 -5.51 -28.69
CA GLU A 156 22.82 -5.19 -29.04
C GLU A 156 22.88 -4.44 -30.38
N ALA A 157 22.16 -4.90 -31.41
CA ALA A 157 22.10 -4.22 -32.71
C ALA A 157 21.54 -2.80 -32.60
N GLN A 158 20.62 -2.57 -31.67
CA GLN A 158 20.04 -1.24 -31.43
C GLN A 158 20.87 -0.37 -30.49
N THR A 159 22.04 -0.80 -29.99
CA THR A 159 22.82 -0.04 -29.00
C THR A 159 24.34 -0.17 -29.16
N ASP A 160 24.82 -0.74 -30.26
CA ASP A 160 26.24 -1.06 -30.51
C ASP A 160 27.15 0.18 -30.52
N ASP A 161 26.64 1.30 -31.01
CA ASP A 161 27.24 2.63 -31.08
C ASP A 161 27.24 3.42 -29.75
N ILE A 162 26.79 2.79 -28.65
CA ILE A 162 26.78 3.38 -27.30
C ILE A 162 27.96 2.80 -26.50
N PRO A 163 28.96 3.62 -26.12
CA PRO A 163 30.08 3.15 -25.32
C PRO A 163 29.66 2.84 -23.88
N VAL A 164 30.20 1.77 -23.31
CA VAL A 164 29.96 1.35 -21.93
C VAL A 164 31.31 1.21 -21.22
N ARG A 165 31.49 1.91 -20.11
CA ARG A 165 32.68 1.82 -19.25
C ARG A 165 32.45 0.73 -18.20
N HIS A 166 33.41 -0.20 -18.10
CA HIS A 166 33.38 -1.21 -17.05
C HIS A 166 33.77 -0.59 -15.71
N ALA A 167 32.80 -0.42 -14.80
CA ALA A 167 32.98 0.10 -13.46
C ALA A 167 31.74 -0.18 -12.61
N GLU A 168 31.93 -0.48 -11.33
CA GLU A 168 30.84 -0.65 -10.37
C GLU A 168 30.68 0.60 -9.51
N ALA A 169 29.47 1.17 -9.48
CA ALA A 169 29.16 2.34 -8.67
C ALA A 169 28.95 1.97 -7.20
N HIS A 170 29.69 2.60 -6.30
CA HIS A 170 29.63 2.37 -4.87
C HIS A 170 28.54 3.24 -4.19
N ARG A 171 28.50 4.53 -4.54
CA ARG A 171 27.55 5.54 -4.02
C ARG A 171 27.49 6.79 -4.93
N ILE A 172 26.50 7.64 -4.67
CA ILE A 172 26.36 8.98 -5.27
C ILE A 172 26.51 10.01 -4.15
N ASP A 173 27.42 10.97 -4.32
CA ASP A 173 27.66 12.07 -3.38
C ASP A 173 27.12 13.40 -3.98
N GLU A 174 26.40 14.19 -3.17
CA GLU A 174 26.01 15.56 -3.53
C GLU A 174 27.18 16.53 -3.26
N THR A 175 27.57 17.30 -4.27
CA THR A 175 28.67 18.28 -4.20
C THR A 175 28.17 19.70 -4.50
N ALA A 176 29.01 20.72 -4.29
CA ALA A 176 28.64 22.10 -4.59
C ALA A 176 28.40 22.34 -6.10
N ASP A 177 29.03 21.54 -6.96
CA ASP A 177 29.05 21.70 -8.41
C ASP A 177 28.14 20.70 -9.15
N GLY A 178 27.39 19.86 -8.42
CA GLY A 178 26.50 18.83 -8.96
C GLY A 178 26.59 17.51 -8.21
N LEU A 179 26.47 16.40 -8.92
CA LEU A 179 26.55 15.05 -8.39
C LEU A 179 27.90 14.41 -8.72
N GLU A 180 28.39 13.55 -7.84
CA GLU A 180 29.58 12.74 -8.09
C GLU A 180 29.26 11.25 -7.87
N VAL A 181 29.55 10.43 -8.88
CA VAL A 181 29.44 8.97 -8.77
C VAL A 181 30.81 8.44 -8.36
N VAL A 182 30.87 7.81 -7.19
CA VAL A 182 32.07 7.16 -6.66
C VAL A 182 32.03 5.68 -7.01
N THR A 183 33.05 5.15 -7.68
CA THR A 183 33.15 3.73 -8.01
C THR A 183 33.78 2.91 -6.87
N ASN A 184 33.63 1.59 -6.90
CA ASN A 184 34.30 0.69 -5.96
C ASN A 184 35.83 0.76 -6.05
N GLU A 185 36.37 1.19 -7.20
CA GLU A 185 37.80 1.38 -7.45
C GLU A 185 38.31 2.74 -6.94
N GLY A 186 37.41 3.62 -6.49
CA GLY A 186 37.72 4.94 -5.97
C GLY A 186 37.74 6.06 -7.03
N ASP A 187 37.35 5.76 -8.27
CA ASP A 187 37.19 6.78 -9.30
C ASP A 187 35.97 7.65 -8.98
N CYS A 188 36.10 8.96 -9.23
CA CYS A 188 35.04 9.95 -9.07
C CYS A 188 34.63 10.46 -10.45
N ILE A 189 33.34 10.38 -10.78
CA ILE A 189 32.79 10.82 -12.07
C ILE A 189 31.73 11.89 -11.82
N SER A 190 32.01 13.12 -12.24
CA SER A 190 31.11 14.26 -12.07
C SER A 190 29.95 14.22 -13.07
N ALA A 191 28.74 14.52 -12.58
CA ALA A 191 27.50 14.47 -13.33
C ALA A 191 26.52 15.57 -12.91
N ARG A 192 25.69 16.06 -13.84
CA ARG A 192 24.53 16.90 -13.51
C ARG A 192 23.34 16.05 -13.05
N ASN A 193 23.15 14.90 -13.69
CA ASN A 193 22.10 13.95 -13.35
C ASN A 193 22.67 12.52 -13.32
N VAL A 194 22.05 11.67 -12.51
CA VAL A 194 22.38 10.24 -12.44
C VAL A 194 21.12 9.40 -12.63
N VAL A 195 21.15 8.48 -13.60
CA VAL A 195 20.09 7.49 -13.81
C VAL A 195 20.55 6.14 -13.27
N VAL A 196 19.94 5.69 -12.18
CA VAL A 196 20.22 4.41 -11.54
C VAL A 196 19.37 3.31 -12.18
N ALA A 197 20.01 2.44 -12.96
CA ALA A 197 19.41 1.35 -13.73
C ALA A 197 20.04 -0.03 -13.40
N ILE A 198 20.51 -0.21 -12.15
CA ILE A 198 21.30 -1.38 -11.71
C ILE A 198 20.48 -2.68 -11.53
N GLY A 199 19.14 -2.57 -11.50
CA GLY A 199 18.24 -3.72 -11.37
C GLY A 199 18.40 -4.55 -10.09
N ARG A 200 17.82 -5.75 -10.06
CA ARG A 200 17.86 -6.68 -8.91
C ARG A 200 18.72 -7.91 -9.14
N SER A 201 19.12 -8.15 -10.38
CA SER A 201 19.69 -9.43 -10.81
C SER A 201 21.04 -9.76 -10.23
N GLY A 202 21.79 -8.76 -9.76
CA GLY A 202 23.13 -8.93 -9.19
C GLY A 202 23.15 -9.62 -7.83
N ASN A 203 22.11 -9.44 -7.01
CA ASN A 203 22.08 -9.93 -5.62
C ASN A 203 21.09 -11.08 -5.48
N PHE A 204 21.59 -12.26 -5.12
CA PHE A 204 20.76 -13.42 -4.81
C PHE A 204 20.50 -13.50 -3.31
N ARG A 205 19.40 -14.15 -2.96
CA ARG A 205 19.18 -14.55 -1.58
C ARG A 205 20.17 -15.66 -1.21
N SER A 206 20.72 -15.57 -0.01
CA SER A 206 21.50 -16.63 0.60
C SER A 206 20.58 -17.57 1.39
N LEU A 207 20.95 -18.84 1.45
CA LEU A 207 20.37 -19.85 2.32
C LEU A 207 20.87 -19.70 3.76
N ASP A 208 22.01 -19.03 3.96
CA ASP A 208 22.70 -18.87 5.24
C ASP A 208 23.03 -20.22 5.91
N VAL A 209 23.46 -21.20 5.08
CA VAL A 209 23.81 -22.56 5.53
C VAL A 209 25.28 -22.91 5.27
N PRO A 210 25.91 -23.77 6.09
CA PRO A 210 27.24 -24.25 5.81
C PRO A 210 27.33 -24.93 4.43
N GLY A 211 28.31 -24.52 3.63
CA GLY A 211 28.59 -25.09 2.31
C GLY A 211 27.87 -24.45 1.13
N GLU A 212 27.12 -23.36 1.35
CA GLU A 212 26.52 -22.58 0.26
C GLU A 212 27.56 -21.96 -0.69
N ASP A 213 28.74 -21.56 -0.19
CA ASP A 213 29.80 -20.93 -0.98
C ASP A 213 30.60 -21.90 -1.87
N LYS A 214 30.18 -23.17 -2.00
CA LYS A 214 30.93 -24.18 -2.76
C LYS A 214 30.73 -24.03 -4.27
N ASP A 215 31.74 -24.40 -5.05
CA ASP A 215 31.78 -24.21 -6.52
C ASP A 215 30.65 -24.92 -7.30
N HIS A 216 30.05 -25.97 -6.73
CA HIS A 216 28.92 -26.70 -7.33
C HIS A 216 27.54 -26.17 -6.93
N VAL A 217 27.49 -25.07 -6.17
CA VAL A 217 26.26 -24.36 -5.81
C VAL A 217 26.07 -23.18 -6.76
N HIS A 218 24.95 -23.18 -7.47
CA HIS A 218 24.60 -22.18 -8.48
C HIS A 218 23.32 -21.47 -8.10
N HIS A 219 23.26 -20.15 -8.32
CA HIS A 219 22.02 -19.38 -8.16
C HIS A 219 21.32 -19.09 -9.51
N ARG A 220 21.85 -19.67 -10.60
CA ARG A 220 21.31 -19.53 -11.96
C ARG A 220 21.55 -20.79 -12.77
N LEU A 221 20.56 -21.13 -13.60
CA LEU A 221 20.68 -22.16 -14.62
C LEU A 221 20.96 -21.51 -15.98
N TYR A 222 22.17 -21.70 -16.51
CA TYR A 222 22.58 -21.18 -17.81
C TYR A 222 22.28 -22.16 -18.95
N ASP A 223 22.77 -23.40 -18.80
CA ASP A 223 22.65 -24.46 -19.79
C ASP A 223 22.36 -25.79 -19.07
N PRO A 224 21.13 -26.32 -19.16
CA PRO A 224 20.74 -27.55 -18.47
C PRO A 224 21.48 -28.78 -18.99
N THR A 225 21.94 -28.77 -20.25
CA THR A 225 22.60 -29.93 -20.89
C THR A 225 23.94 -30.29 -20.24
N ARG A 226 24.54 -29.37 -19.46
CA ARG A 226 25.78 -29.63 -18.72
C ARG A 226 25.60 -30.53 -17.51
N CYS A 227 24.36 -30.73 -17.07
CA CYS A 227 24.02 -31.57 -15.92
C CYS A 227 23.51 -32.95 -16.33
N GLU A 228 23.59 -33.31 -17.62
CA GLU A 228 23.21 -34.64 -18.10
C GLU A 228 23.94 -35.73 -17.31
N GLY A 229 23.18 -36.71 -16.79
CA GLY A 229 23.72 -37.82 -16.01
C GLY A 229 24.23 -37.49 -14.59
N HIS A 230 24.03 -36.26 -14.10
CA HIS A 230 24.40 -35.85 -12.73
C HIS A 230 23.19 -35.86 -11.78
N ASP A 231 23.46 -36.05 -10.49
CA ASP A 231 22.46 -35.85 -9.43
C ASP A 231 22.39 -34.35 -9.08
N VAL A 232 21.20 -33.77 -9.16
CA VAL A 232 21.00 -32.31 -9.03
C VAL A 232 19.90 -32.00 -8.02
N VAL A 233 20.21 -31.12 -7.06
CA VAL A 233 19.21 -30.61 -6.11
C VAL A 233 18.81 -29.18 -6.50
N VAL A 234 17.54 -28.96 -6.80
CA VAL A 234 16.98 -27.62 -7.01
C VAL A 234 16.26 -27.17 -5.75
N ILE A 235 16.65 -26.02 -5.19
CA ILE A 235 16.08 -25.48 -3.97
C ILE A 235 15.19 -24.29 -4.31
N GLY A 236 13.90 -24.38 -4.01
CA GLY A 236 12.94 -23.29 -4.22
C GLY A 236 11.56 -23.76 -4.65
N GLY A 237 10.61 -22.82 -4.68
CA GLY A 237 9.22 -23.10 -5.07
C GLY A 237 8.56 -21.91 -5.75
N GLY A 238 9.33 -21.15 -6.52
CA GLY A 238 8.85 -20.13 -7.46
C GLY A 238 9.02 -20.60 -8.91
N ASP A 239 8.57 -19.79 -9.89
CA ASP A 239 8.67 -20.15 -11.31
C ASP A 239 10.10 -20.49 -11.73
N SER A 240 11.10 -19.72 -11.30
CA SER A 240 12.51 -20.01 -11.65
C SER A 240 13.00 -21.37 -11.16
N ALA A 241 12.49 -21.86 -10.02
CA ALA A 241 12.85 -23.19 -9.50
C ALA A 241 12.15 -24.30 -10.32
N MET A 242 10.86 -24.11 -10.64
CA MET A 242 10.10 -25.06 -11.45
C MET A 242 10.62 -25.17 -12.88
N GLU A 243 10.92 -24.04 -13.52
CA GLU A 243 11.52 -23.99 -14.85
C GLU A 243 12.89 -24.66 -14.85
N ALA A 244 13.72 -24.40 -13.84
CA ALA A 244 15.04 -25.03 -13.72
C ALA A 244 14.93 -26.55 -13.54
N ALA A 245 14.06 -27.01 -12.63
CA ALA A 245 13.86 -28.44 -12.38
C ALA A 245 13.34 -29.17 -13.63
N THR A 246 12.39 -28.55 -14.34
CA THR A 246 11.86 -29.06 -15.61
C THR A 246 12.97 -29.17 -16.66
N ALA A 247 13.71 -28.08 -16.90
CA ALA A 247 14.76 -28.04 -17.92
C ALA A 247 15.91 -29.01 -17.64
N LEU A 248 16.31 -29.17 -16.37
CA LEU A 248 17.34 -30.12 -15.95
C LEU A 248 16.89 -31.57 -16.14
N THR A 249 15.63 -31.87 -15.79
CA THR A 249 15.05 -33.22 -15.97
C THR A 249 14.96 -33.58 -17.44
N GLU A 250 14.45 -32.67 -18.28
CA GLU A 250 14.35 -32.85 -19.74
C GLU A 250 15.72 -32.98 -20.42
N ALA A 251 16.77 -32.42 -19.80
CA ALA A 251 18.16 -32.58 -20.25
C ALA A 251 18.84 -33.87 -19.74
N GLY A 252 18.15 -34.73 -18.99
CA GLY A 252 18.65 -36.02 -18.53
C GLY A 252 19.38 -36.02 -17.19
N ALA A 253 19.21 -34.98 -16.36
CA ALA A 253 19.71 -34.97 -14.98
C ALA A 253 18.76 -35.71 -14.03
N ALA A 254 19.28 -36.31 -12.95
CA ALA A 254 18.47 -36.83 -11.85
C ALA A 254 18.16 -35.70 -10.86
N VAL A 255 16.93 -35.17 -10.88
CA VAL A 255 16.58 -33.93 -10.17
C VAL A 255 15.75 -34.19 -8.92
N THR A 256 16.20 -33.67 -7.78
CA THR A 256 15.39 -33.52 -6.56
C THR A 256 15.03 -32.05 -6.34
N LEU A 257 13.75 -31.72 -6.35
CA LEU A 257 13.20 -30.41 -6.03
C LEU A 257 12.85 -30.31 -4.54
N SER A 258 13.57 -29.47 -3.80
CA SER A 258 13.38 -29.23 -2.36
C SER A 258 12.65 -27.91 -2.11
N TYR A 259 11.60 -27.94 -1.28
CA TYR A 259 10.84 -26.74 -0.94
C TYR A 259 10.32 -26.72 0.51
N ARG A 260 10.59 -25.60 1.20
CA ARG A 260 10.27 -25.40 2.63
C ARG A 260 8.79 -25.29 3.01
N ARG A 261 7.87 -25.18 2.04
CA ARG A 261 6.43 -25.06 2.34
C ARG A 261 5.66 -26.24 1.80
N ASP A 262 4.51 -26.50 2.38
CA ASP A 262 3.64 -27.61 2.03
C ASP A 262 3.05 -27.50 0.62
N GLU A 263 2.89 -26.28 0.09
CA GLU A 263 2.20 -26.04 -1.20
C GLU A 263 2.93 -25.03 -2.10
N PHE A 264 2.97 -25.33 -3.40
CA PHE A 264 3.49 -24.45 -4.44
C PHE A 264 2.50 -23.33 -4.78
N VAL A 265 2.55 -22.27 -3.99
CA VAL A 265 1.63 -21.13 -4.09
C VAL A 265 2.05 -20.09 -5.14
N ARG A 266 3.36 -19.90 -5.31
CA ARG A 266 3.95 -18.83 -6.15
C ARG A 266 3.97 -19.14 -7.65
N PRO A 267 4.34 -20.35 -8.11
CA PRO A 267 4.54 -20.60 -9.53
C PRO A 267 3.21 -20.60 -10.31
N LYS A 268 3.33 -20.34 -11.61
CA LYS A 268 2.23 -20.50 -12.57
C LYS A 268 1.71 -21.95 -12.56
N PRO A 269 0.40 -22.17 -12.77
CA PRO A 269 -0.18 -23.52 -12.73
C PRO A 269 0.49 -24.47 -13.72
N GLU A 270 0.77 -23.98 -14.93
CA GLU A 270 1.41 -24.73 -16.01
C GLU A 270 2.79 -25.28 -15.61
N ASN A 271 3.57 -24.50 -14.86
CA ASN A 271 4.88 -24.93 -14.34
C ASN A 271 4.74 -25.99 -13.24
N VAL A 272 3.72 -25.88 -12.38
CA VAL A 272 3.45 -26.88 -11.33
C VAL A 272 2.95 -28.19 -11.93
N GLU A 273 2.04 -28.11 -12.89
CA GLU A 273 1.53 -29.26 -13.65
C GLU A 273 2.67 -29.98 -14.35
N ARG A 274 3.56 -29.26 -15.05
CA ARG A 274 4.70 -29.86 -15.75
C ARG A 274 5.66 -30.60 -14.81
N VAL A 275 5.98 -30.03 -13.66
CA VAL A 275 6.84 -30.68 -12.65
C VAL A 275 6.16 -31.94 -12.10
N HIS A 276 4.85 -31.92 -11.87
CA HIS A 276 4.11 -33.11 -11.45
C HIS A 276 4.00 -34.18 -12.54
N GLU A 277 3.88 -33.79 -13.81
CA GLU A 277 3.94 -34.74 -14.93
C GLU A 277 5.29 -35.46 -14.95
N LEU A 278 6.39 -34.72 -14.88
CA LEU A 278 7.75 -35.28 -14.86
C LEU A 278 8.04 -36.14 -13.61
N ALA A 279 7.44 -35.79 -12.47
CA ALA A 279 7.57 -36.58 -11.25
C ALA A 279 6.79 -37.92 -11.29
N ASN A 280 5.73 -37.99 -12.10
CA ASN A 280 4.87 -39.16 -12.22
C ASN A 280 5.07 -39.92 -13.55
N ASP A 281 6.07 -39.57 -14.35
CA ASP A 281 6.34 -40.21 -15.64
C ASP A 281 6.82 -41.66 -15.43
N PRO A 282 6.01 -42.68 -15.77
CA PRO A 282 6.36 -44.08 -15.57
C PRO A 282 7.37 -44.60 -16.61
N GLU A 283 7.61 -43.86 -17.69
CA GLU A 283 8.55 -44.21 -18.77
C GLU A 283 9.87 -43.43 -18.68
N GLY A 284 9.99 -42.49 -17.75
CA GLY A 284 11.20 -41.68 -17.56
C GLY A 284 12.35 -42.45 -16.92
N ASP A 285 13.56 -42.35 -17.51
CA ASP A 285 14.77 -43.00 -16.99
C ASP A 285 15.19 -42.46 -15.59
N ASN A 286 14.87 -41.20 -15.27
CA ASN A 286 15.10 -40.53 -13.98
C ASN A 286 13.93 -39.57 -13.66
N PRO A 287 12.84 -40.03 -13.03
CA PRO A 287 11.71 -39.15 -12.69
C PRO A 287 12.13 -38.10 -11.65
N LEU A 288 11.57 -36.89 -11.79
CA LEU A 288 11.83 -35.77 -10.88
C LEU A 288 11.28 -36.08 -9.47
N GLU A 289 12.12 -35.99 -8.45
CA GLU A 289 11.69 -36.17 -7.06
C GLU A 289 11.27 -34.85 -6.42
N ILE A 290 10.10 -34.80 -5.77
CA ILE A 290 9.61 -33.60 -5.08
C ILE A 290 9.64 -33.83 -3.57
N LEU A 291 10.46 -33.07 -2.85
CA LEU A 291 10.55 -33.09 -1.39
C LEU A 291 10.00 -31.80 -0.79
N LYS A 292 8.92 -31.93 -0.01
CA LYS A 292 8.29 -30.83 0.74
C LYS A 292 7.44 -31.36 1.92
N PRO A 293 7.34 -30.64 3.06
CA PRO A 293 8.12 -29.45 3.40
C PRO A 293 9.55 -29.84 3.80
N THR A 294 10.55 -29.19 3.22
CA THR A 294 11.98 -29.43 3.53
C THR A 294 12.80 -28.14 3.62
N ASP A 295 13.60 -28.02 4.68
CA ASP A 295 14.58 -26.93 4.83
C ASP A 295 16.00 -27.46 4.62
N VAL A 296 16.87 -26.68 3.99
CA VAL A 296 18.28 -27.04 3.80
C VAL A 296 19.04 -26.70 5.07
N GLU A 297 19.86 -27.62 5.57
CA GLU A 297 20.69 -27.39 6.76
C GLU A 297 22.19 -27.28 6.46
N GLU A 298 22.67 -28.00 5.44
CA GLU A 298 24.09 -28.06 5.07
C GLU A 298 24.24 -28.59 3.64
N ILE A 299 25.16 -28.01 2.88
CA ILE A 299 25.56 -28.48 1.54
C ILE A 299 26.97 -29.09 1.62
N ARG A 300 27.10 -30.37 1.31
CA ARG A 300 28.36 -31.12 1.27
C ARG A 300 28.87 -31.25 -0.17
N ASP A 301 30.04 -31.87 -0.34
CA ASP A 301 30.66 -32.03 -1.67
C ASP A 301 29.87 -32.97 -2.59
N ASP A 302 29.12 -33.93 -2.03
CA ASP A 302 28.41 -34.98 -2.77
C ASP A 302 26.93 -35.13 -2.34
N SER A 303 26.46 -34.26 -1.44
CA SER A 303 25.13 -34.41 -0.83
C SER A 303 24.61 -33.10 -0.21
N VAL A 304 23.29 -33.01 -0.05
CA VAL A 304 22.59 -31.93 0.66
C VAL A 304 21.85 -32.53 1.85
N ARG A 305 22.05 -31.98 3.04
CA ARG A 305 21.27 -32.36 4.23
C ARG A 305 20.02 -31.51 4.33
N LEU A 306 18.87 -32.17 4.34
CA LEU A 306 17.54 -31.57 4.46
C LEU A 306 16.93 -31.94 5.82
N SER A 307 16.22 -30.98 6.41
CA SER A 307 15.33 -31.18 7.54
C SER A 307 13.92 -31.47 7.06
N THR A 308 13.29 -32.49 7.62
CA THR A 308 11.92 -32.95 7.33
C THR A 308 11.15 -33.13 8.65
N GLU A 309 9.83 -33.30 8.60
CA GLU A 309 9.03 -33.58 9.80
C GLU A 309 9.49 -34.85 10.56
N ASP A 310 10.00 -35.85 9.83
CA ASP A 310 10.45 -37.13 10.38
C ASP A 310 11.93 -37.14 10.80
N GLY A 311 12.62 -35.99 10.72
CA GLY A 311 14.03 -35.82 11.06
C GLY A 311 14.89 -35.36 9.88
N GLN A 312 16.18 -35.67 9.91
CA GLN A 312 17.13 -35.25 8.88
C GLN A 312 17.29 -36.33 7.80
N THR A 313 17.31 -35.91 6.53
CA THR A 313 17.62 -36.78 5.39
C THR A 313 18.77 -36.21 4.55
N GLY A 314 19.58 -37.09 3.98
CA GLY A 314 20.66 -36.71 3.07
C GLY A 314 20.29 -37.09 1.64
N VAL A 315 20.33 -36.12 0.73
CA VAL A 315 20.07 -36.32 -0.70
C VAL A 315 21.39 -36.22 -1.45
N LYS A 316 21.67 -37.15 -2.36
CA LYS A 316 22.88 -37.09 -3.19
C LYS A 316 22.79 -35.91 -4.16
N ALA A 317 23.87 -35.16 -4.32
CA ALA A 317 23.90 -33.98 -5.16
C ALA A 317 25.31 -33.70 -5.68
N ASP A 318 25.51 -33.83 -6.98
CA ASP A 318 26.72 -33.39 -7.68
C ASP A 318 26.66 -31.89 -8.00
N GLN A 319 25.45 -31.35 -8.20
CA GLN A 319 25.20 -29.92 -8.44
C GLN A 319 23.99 -29.44 -7.61
N VAL A 320 24.03 -28.20 -7.14
CA VAL A 320 22.94 -27.60 -6.37
C VAL A 320 22.52 -26.29 -7.03
N PHE A 321 21.22 -26.10 -7.28
CA PHE A 321 20.67 -24.85 -7.81
C PHE A 321 19.78 -24.16 -6.76
N ALA A 322 20.30 -23.12 -6.11
CA ALA A 322 19.60 -22.30 -5.13
C ALA A 322 18.72 -21.22 -5.80
N MET A 323 17.54 -21.63 -6.26
CA MET A 323 16.57 -20.80 -6.99
C MET A 323 15.58 -20.09 -6.05
N ILE A 324 16.10 -19.43 -5.01
CA ILE A 324 15.32 -18.89 -3.87
C ILE A 324 14.93 -17.41 -3.97
N GLY A 325 15.36 -16.72 -5.03
CA GLY A 325 14.99 -15.34 -5.34
C GLY A 325 16.16 -14.37 -5.30
N ARG A 326 15.84 -13.08 -5.47
CA ARG A 326 16.80 -11.98 -5.60
C ARG A 326 16.45 -10.85 -4.65
N GLU A 327 17.45 -10.05 -4.31
CA GLU A 327 17.32 -8.91 -3.40
C GLU A 327 17.64 -7.59 -4.11
N ALA A 328 16.99 -6.51 -3.67
CA ALA A 328 17.35 -5.18 -4.14
C ALA A 328 18.67 -4.74 -3.47
N PRO A 329 19.56 -4.01 -4.17
CA PRO A 329 20.81 -3.50 -3.59
C PRO A 329 20.56 -2.30 -2.66
N LEU A 330 19.92 -2.55 -1.51
CA LEU A 330 19.45 -1.51 -0.59
C LEU A 330 20.59 -0.64 -0.03
N ASP A 331 21.78 -1.21 0.17
CA ASP A 331 22.92 -0.48 0.73
C ASP A 331 23.46 0.60 -0.21
N PHE A 332 23.41 0.39 -1.53
CA PHE A 332 23.76 1.43 -2.50
C PHE A 332 22.88 2.67 -2.30
N PHE A 333 21.56 2.46 -2.17
CA PHE A 333 20.60 3.55 -1.97
C PHE A 333 20.82 4.27 -0.64
N ARG A 334 21.02 3.52 0.46
CA ARG A 334 21.30 4.09 1.78
C ARG A 334 22.57 4.95 1.77
N ARG A 335 23.66 4.45 1.18
CA ARG A 335 24.93 5.18 1.07
C ARG A 335 24.82 6.42 0.18
N SER A 336 23.87 6.43 -0.76
CA SER A 336 23.63 7.55 -1.68
C SER A 336 22.56 8.53 -1.18
N GLY A 337 22.10 8.40 0.07
CA GLY A 337 21.07 9.29 0.64
C GLY A 337 19.67 9.13 0.05
N ILE A 338 19.43 8.08 -0.75
CA ILE A 338 18.14 7.84 -1.41
C ILE A 338 17.19 7.18 -0.41
N GLU A 339 16.04 7.81 -0.15
CA GLU A 339 15.02 7.28 0.76
C GLU A 339 14.43 5.96 0.23
N LEU A 340 14.30 4.98 1.12
CA LEU A 340 13.62 3.73 0.84
C LEU A 340 12.13 3.81 1.22
N ARG A 341 11.27 3.13 0.46
CA ARG A 341 9.85 2.97 0.77
C ARG A 341 9.72 2.13 2.04
N ASN A 342 8.86 2.59 2.95
CA ASN A 342 8.54 1.92 4.22
C ASN A 342 9.73 1.66 5.14
N ASP A 343 10.81 2.39 4.96
CA ASP A 343 11.95 2.32 5.86
C ASP A 343 11.70 3.20 7.09
N TRP A 344 11.56 2.51 8.23
CA TRP A 344 11.46 3.11 9.56
C TRP A 344 12.83 3.26 10.23
N GLY A 345 13.91 2.82 9.57
CA GLY A 345 15.24 2.64 10.14
C GLY A 345 15.37 1.30 10.87
N THR A 346 16.50 1.12 11.55
CA THR A 346 16.80 0.00 12.44
C THR A 346 16.01 0.15 13.75
N VAL A 347 14.75 -0.29 13.75
CA VAL A 347 13.97 -0.41 14.98
C VAL A 347 14.38 -1.72 15.65
N PRO A 348 14.67 -1.75 16.97
CA PRO A 348 15.05 -2.98 17.66
C PRO A 348 13.95 -4.04 17.53
N ASP A 349 14.32 -5.24 17.09
CA ASP A 349 13.39 -6.34 16.78
C ASP A 349 12.83 -7.01 18.04
N SER A 350 13.43 -6.70 19.20
CA SER A 350 12.97 -7.20 20.48
C SER A 350 13.02 -6.15 21.59
N LEU A 351 12.15 -6.33 22.58
CA LEU A 351 12.12 -5.52 23.79
C LEU A 351 13.45 -5.62 24.57
N THR A 352 14.11 -6.77 24.49
CA THR A 352 15.47 -7.01 25.02
C THR A 352 16.53 -6.18 24.32
N GLU A 353 16.49 -6.08 23.00
CA GLU A 353 17.44 -5.30 22.21
C GLU A 353 17.25 -3.79 22.43
N ALA A 354 15.98 -3.34 22.47
CA ALA A 354 15.59 -1.98 22.83
C ALA A 354 16.09 -1.55 24.23
N MET A 355 16.19 -2.51 25.16
CA MET A 355 16.68 -2.29 26.53
C MET A 355 18.19 -2.50 26.70
N SER A 356 18.85 -3.21 25.78
CA SER A 356 20.28 -3.52 25.86
C SER A 356 21.22 -2.39 25.41
N GLY A 357 20.69 -1.37 24.72
CA GLY A 357 21.46 -0.22 24.27
C GLY A 357 20.58 0.95 23.87
N LEU A 358 21.14 2.17 23.89
CA LEU A 358 20.47 3.41 23.45
C LEU A 358 20.91 3.83 22.03
N SER A 359 21.70 3.02 21.33
CA SER A 359 22.19 3.33 19.97
C SER A 359 21.06 3.44 18.95
N TRP A 360 19.97 2.70 19.11
CA TRP A 360 18.79 2.86 18.26
C TRP A 360 18.11 4.23 18.41
N LEU A 361 18.35 4.97 19.52
CA LEU A 361 17.88 6.36 19.67
C LEU A 361 18.66 7.34 18.80
N THR A 362 19.92 7.04 18.43
CA THR A 362 20.70 7.91 17.53
C THR A 362 20.28 7.71 16.07
N ASP A 363 19.81 6.52 15.72
CA ASP A 363 19.32 6.18 14.37
C ASP A 363 17.83 6.53 14.16
N LEU A 364 17.13 6.93 15.22
CA LEU A 364 15.77 7.42 15.10
C LEU A 364 15.72 8.73 14.31
N ARG A 365 14.79 8.78 13.36
CA ARG A 365 14.46 9.96 12.55
C ARG A 365 13.81 11.05 13.41
N TRP A 366 14.61 11.79 14.19
CA TRP A 366 14.16 12.86 15.09
C TRP A 366 13.41 13.99 14.38
N ASP A 367 13.69 14.22 13.09
CA ASP A 367 12.91 15.08 12.20
C ASP A 367 11.43 14.66 12.15
N ARG A 368 11.17 13.36 11.99
CA ARG A 368 9.82 12.80 11.96
C ARG A 368 9.13 12.89 13.31
N ILE A 369 9.85 12.65 14.40
CA ILE A 369 9.32 12.73 15.78
C ILE A 369 8.97 14.18 16.13
N GLY A 370 9.85 15.13 15.83
CA GLY A 370 9.63 16.56 16.07
C GLY A 370 8.44 17.09 15.28
N ALA A 371 8.30 16.68 14.02
CA ALA A 371 7.14 17.03 13.19
C ALA A 371 5.84 16.43 13.75
N PHE A 372 5.86 15.18 14.24
CA PHE A 372 4.71 14.55 14.88
C PHE A 372 4.32 15.28 16.18
N ALA A 373 5.28 15.61 17.04
CA ALA A 373 5.05 16.37 18.27
C ALA A 373 4.49 17.77 17.98
N THR A 374 4.99 18.45 16.95
CA THR A 374 4.49 19.76 16.52
C THR A 374 3.06 19.66 16.01
N PHE A 375 2.76 18.66 15.17
CA PHE A 375 1.41 18.40 14.70
C PHE A 375 0.46 18.09 15.87
N PHE A 376 0.92 17.30 16.84
CA PHE A 376 0.17 16.98 18.04
C PHE A 376 -0.18 18.25 18.84
N LEU A 377 0.79 19.13 19.07
CA LEU A 377 0.58 20.41 19.74
C LEU A 377 -0.39 21.30 18.96
N PHE A 378 -0.28 21.33 17.63
CA PHE A 378 -1.21 22.05 16.76
C PHE A 378 -2.65 21.52 16.89
N MET A 379 -2.86 20.20 16.84
CA MET A 379 -4.20 19.61 17.03
C MET A 379 -4.75 19.87 18.42
N ALA A 380 -3.92 19.78 19.46
CA ALA A 380 -4.31 20.13 20.82
C ALA A 380 -4.77 21.60 20.91
N ALA A 381 -4.06 22.52 20.25
CA ALA A 381 -4.43 23.93 20.17
C ALA A 381 -5.74 24.16 19.41
N VAL A 382 -5.94 23.51 18.26
CA VAL A 382 -7.19 23.57 17.47
C VAL A 382 -8.37 23.06 18.28
N TYR A 383 -8.22 21.93 19.00
CA TYR A 383 -9.29 21.41 19.85
C TYR A 383 -9.55 22.35 21.04
N SER A 384 -8.51 22.88 21.69
CA SER A 384 -8.62 23.88 22.76
C SER A 384 -9.36 25.15 22.30
N TRP A 385 -9.20 25.54 21.02
CA TRP A 385 -9.95 26.63 20.40
C TRP A 385 -11.40 26.26 20.07
N LYS A 386 -11.64 25.02 19.62
CA LYS A 386 -12.98 24.52 19.25
C LYS A 386 -13.87 24.30 20.48
N ASP A 387 -13.42 23.54 21.49
CA ASP A 387 -14.27 22.93 22.52
C ASP A 387 -14.06 23.49 23.94
N GLY A 388 -13.94 24.82 24.05
CA GLY A 388 -14.01 25.52 25.34
C GLY A 388 -12.71 25.53 26.16
N GLY A 389 -11.57 25.18 25.54
CA GLY A 389 -10.26 25.18 26.18
C GLY A 389 -9.69 26.57 26.46
N VAL A 390 -8.42 26.61 26.90
CA VAL A 390 -7.70 27.85 27.23
C VAL A 390 -7.60 28.78 26.01
N VAL A 391 -7.32 28.24 24.83
CA VAL A 391 -7.19 29.02 23.60
C VAL A 391 -8.51 29.71 23.25
N ARG A 392 -9.64 29.00 23.40
CA ARG A 392 -10.97 29.59 23.20
C ARG A 392 -11.25 30.73 24.18
N ARG A 393 -10.91 30.55 25.47
CA ARG A 393 -11.14 31.59 26.50
C ARG A 393 -10.34 32.85 26.20
N LEU A 394 -9.08 32.70 25.82
CA LEU A 394 -8.21 33.82 25.43
C LEU A 394 -8.72 34.50 24.15
N ALA A 395 -9.04 33.74 23.11
CA ALA A 395 -9.55 34.29 21.85
C ALA A 395 -10.88 35.02 22.04
N LYS A 396 -11.78 34.48 22.87
CA LYS A 396 -13.06 35.13 23.21
C LYS A 396 -12.84 36.40 24.03
N ALA A 397 -11.93 36.39 25.00
CA ALA A 397 -11.62 37.58 25.81
C ALA A 397 -10.99 38.71 24.99
N ALA A 398 -10.22 38.35 23.96
CA ALA A 398 -9.61 39.31 23.04
C ALA A 398 -10.51 39.67 21.85
N GLU A 399 -11.74 39.15 21.78
CA GLU A 399 -12.68 39.30 20.65
C GLU A 399 -12.07 38.94 19.28
N VAL A 400 -11.07 38.06 19.28
CA VAL A 400 -10.38 37.60 18.07
C VAL A 400 -11.25 36.56 17.36
N PHE A 401 -11.05 36.42 16.06
CA PHE A 401 -11.74 35.49 15.19
C PHE A 401 -12.07 34.12 15.85
N PRO A 402 -13.33 33.63 15.76
CA PRO A 402 -14.49 34.22 15.09
C PRO A 402 -15.40 35.00 16.07
N PHE A 403 -14.93 35.27 17.29
CA PHE A 403 -15.77 35.77 18.40
C PHE A 403 -16.13 37.25 18.30
N GLY A 404 -15.43 38.03 17.47
CA GLY A 404 -15.77 39.43 17.18
C GLY A 404 -16.98 39.60 16.24
N TRP A 405 -17.58 38.52 15.76
CA TRP A 405 -18.79 38.61 14.93
C TRP A 405 -20.07 38.57 15.76
N SER A 406 -20.92 39.56 15.56
CA SER A 406 -22.25 39.64 16.16
C SER A 406 -23.31 39.33 15.09
N PRO A 407 -23.88 38.11 15.07
CA PRO A 407 -24.93 37.78 14.12
C PRO A 407 -26.25 38.48 14.46
N GLY A 408 -26.94 38.98 13.43
CA GLY A 408 -28.28 39.55 13.56
C GLY A 408 -29.36 38.50 13.87
N THR A 409 -30.56 38.95 14.24
CA THR A 409 -31.66 38.06 14.66
C THR A 409 -32.56 37.60 13.52
N GLY A 410 -32.43 38.09 12.29
CA GLY A 410 -33.38 37.81 11.22
C GLY A 410 -33.26 36.41 10.61
N THR A 411 -34.15 36.09 9.69
CA THR A 411 -34.35 34.73 9.13
C THR A 411 -33.68 34.52 7.77
N GLY A 412 -32.95 35.52 7.27
CA GLY A 412 -32.28 35.47 5.97
C GLY A 412 -31.13 34.46 5.94
N LEU A 413 -30.83 33.91 4.76
CA LEU A 413 -29.73 32.94 4.59
C LEU A 413 -28.37 33.52 5.01
N GLY A 414 -28.13 34.81 4.71
CA GLY A 414 -26.91 35.51 5.14
C GLY A 414 -26.77 35.62 6.67
N GLU A 415 -27.88 35.82 7.39
CA GLU A 415 -27.86 35.89 8.86
C GLU A 415 -27.67 34.52 9.50
N ILE A 416 -28.27 33.47 8.93
CA ILE A 416 -28.00 32.09 9.34
C ILE A 416 -26.52 31.76 9.16
N LEU A 417 -25.96 32.12 8.00
CA LEU A 417 -24.55 31.89 7.71
C LEU A 417 -23.65 32.65 8.68
N LEU A 418 -23.89 33.94 8.93
CA LEU A 418 -23.17 34.74 9.92
C LEU A 418 -23.29 34.13 11.33
N GLY A 419 -24.48 33.62 11.68
CA GLY A 419 -24.73 32.89 12.91
C GLY A 419 -23.81 31.67 13.03
N SER A 420 -23.79 30.80 12.02
CA SER A 420 -22.92 29.61 12.00
C SER A 420 -21.43 29.99 12.04
N MET A 421 -21.05 31.00 11.25
CA MET A 421 -19.70 31.55 11.21
C MET A 421 -19.23 32.10 12.57
N SER A 422 -20.12 32.56 13.46
CA SER A 422 -19.71 33.02 14.80
C SER A 422 -19.06 31.94 15.69
N LYS A 423 -19.07 30.67 15.27
CA LYS A 423 -18.60 29.53 16.08
C LYS A 423 -17.39 28.85 15.44
N PRO A 424 -16.35 28.51 16.24
CA PRO A 424 -15.19 27.75 15.75
C PRO A 424 -15.53 26.43 15.05
N SER A 425 -16.62 25.76 15.43
CA SER A 425 -17.05 24.49 14.84
C SER A 425 -17.33 24.59 13.34
N PHE A 426 -17.89 25.72 12.88
CA PHE A 426 -18.16 25.98 11.46
C PHE A 426 -16.87 25.99 10.65
N TYR A 427 -15.82 26.63 11.16
CA TYR A 427 -14.51 26.67 10.49
C TYR A 427 -13.82 25.32 10.47
N TYR A 428 -13.98 24.54 11.53
CA TYR A 428 -13.45 23.20 11.57
C TYR A 428 -14.09 22.32 10.47
N THR A 429 -15.42 22.33 10.34
CA THR A 429 -16.13 21.55 9.31
C THR A 429 -15.94 22.12 7.91
N LEU A 430 -15.83 23.44 7.76
CA LEU A 430 -15.47 24.09 6.49
C LEU A 430 -14.07 23.68 6.04
N ALA A 431 -13.07 23.77 6.92
CA ALA A 431 -11.69 23.40 6.61
C ALA A 431 -11.59 21.91 6.26
N TYR A 432 -12.25 21.05 7.03
CA TYR A 432 -12.31 19.61 6.74
C TYR A 432 -12.91 19.36 5.33
N SER A 433 -14.03 20.00 5.03
CA SER A 433 -14.70 19.85 3.74
C SER A 433 -13.87 20.40 2.59
N ALA A 434 -13.20 21.54 2.79
CA ALA A 434 -12.29 22.12 1.82
C ALA A 434 -11.09 21.20 1.52
N ILE A 435 -10.49 20.59 2.55
CA ILE A 435 -9.40 19.62 2.38
C ILE A 435 -9.88 18.42 1.55
N VAL A 436 -11.02 17.82 1.90
CA VAL A 436 -11.58 16.69 1.14
C VAL A 436 -11.82 17.06 -0.32
N VAL A 437 -12.33 18.27 -0.61
CA VAL A 437 -12.57 18.72 -1.99
C VAL A 437 -11.27 19.00 -2.74
N ILE A 438 -10.34 19.76 -2.16
CA ILE A 438 -9.08 20.14 -2.81
C ILE A 438 -8.24 18.89 -3.12
N PHE A 439 -8.05 18.02 -2.13
CA PHE A 439 -7.30 16.78 -2.32
C PHE A 439 -8.09 15.75 -3.13
N GLY A 440 -9.42 15.78 -3.09
CA GLY A 440 -10.27 14.98 -3.97
C GLY A 440 -10.09 15.33 -5.45
N ILE A 441 -10.05 16.63 -5.79
CA ILE A 441 -9.76 17.07 -7.16
C ILE A 441 -8.34 16.65 -7.57
N LYS A 442 -7.35 16.79 -6.69
CA LYS A 442 -5.97 16.32 -6.95
C LYS A 442 -5.93 14.82 -7.21
N ARG A 443 -6.64 14.02 -6.40
CA ARG A 443 -6.74 12.56 -6.58
C ARG A 443 -7.33 12.18 -7.94
N ILE A 444 -8.44 12.81 -8.35
CA ILE A 444 -9.10 12.53 -9.64
C ILE A 444 -8.15 12.86 -10.81
N ARG A 445 -7.38 13.95 -10.72
CA ARG A 445 -6.41 14.32 -11.77
C ARG A 445 -5.26 13.33 -11.88
N ARG A 446 -4.78 12.82 -10.75
CA ARG A 446 -3.66 11.88 -10.69
C ARG A 446 -4.05 10.45 -11.09
N ARG A 447 -5.24 10.00 -10.69
CA ARG A 447 -5.68 8.61 -10.88
C ARG A 447 -6.88 8.56 -11.83
N LYS A 448 -6.60 8.33 -13.11
CA LYS A 448 -7.56 8.50 -14.22
C LYS A 448 -8.46 7.27 -14.46
N THR A 449 -9.07 6.72 -13.41
CA THR A 449 -10.03 5.60 -13.56
C THR A 449 -11.47 6.06 -13.32
N PRO A 450 -12.46 5.49 -14.04
CA PRO A 450 -13.88 5.75 -13.78
C PRO A 450 -14.26 5.51 -12.31
N TYR A 451 -13.72 4.45 -11.71
CA TYR A 451 -13.93 4.12 -10.31
C TYR A 451 -13.52 5.24 -9.36
N ILE A 452 -12.29 5.72 -9.46
CA ILE A 452 -11.78 6.75 -8.54
C ILE A 452 -12.51 8.07 -8.73
N LYS A 453 -12.86 8.42 -9.97
CA LYS A 453 -13.67 9.61 -10.26
C LYS A 453 -15.02 9.54 -9.52
N MET A 454 -15.77 8.46 -9.70
CA MET A 454 -17.08 8.31 -9.05
C MET A 454 -16.98 8.22 -7.53
N GLN A 455 -16.04 7.43 -7.00
CA GLN A 455 -15.84 7.31 -5.56
C GLN A 455 -15.52 8.67 -4.94
N THR A 456 -14.57 9.40 -5.50
CA THR A 456 -14.12 10.67 -4.95
C THR A 456 -15.19 11.75 -5.05
N MET A 457 -15.94 11.80 -6.16
CA MET A 457 -17.08 12.71 -6.30
C MET A 457 -18.17 12.43 -5.26
N THR A 458 -18.49 11.15 -5.01
CA THR A 458 -19.45 10.76 -3.97
C THR A 458 -18.99 11.17 -2.57
N LEU A 459 -17.71 10.92 -2.24
CA LEU A 459 -17.13 11.31 -0.95
C LEU A 459 -17.15 12.83 -0.74
N MET A 460 -16.81 13.62 -1.77
CA MET A 460 -16.91 15.09 -1.72
C MET A 460 -18.35 15.54 -1.54
N ALA A 461 -19.31 14.95 -2.26
CA ALA A 461 -20.73 15.28 -2.14
C ALA A 461 -21.27 14.97 -0.75
N ILE A 462 -20.94 13.81 -0.17
CA ILE A 462 -21.35 13.43 1.18
C ILE A 462 -20.69 14.33 2.23
N GLN A 463 -19.43 14.72 2.03
CA GLN A 463 -18.77 15.63 2.96
C GLN A 463 -19.37 17.04 2.93
N VAL A 464 -19.69 17.57 1.75
CA VAL A 464 -20.18 18.95 1.60
C VAL A 464 -21.67 19.05 1.89
N LEU A 465 -22.50 18.14 1.37
CA LEU A 465 -23.95 18.27 1.42
C LEU A 465 -24.51 17.89 2.82
N PRO A 466 -24.55 16.61 3.23
CA PRO A 466 -25.12 16.23 4.53
C PRO A 466 -24.22 16.54 5.73
N LEU A 467 -22.90 16.65 5.56
CA LEU A 467 -21.95 16.84 6.67
C LEU A 467 -21.43 18.28 6.85
N PHE A 468 -21.82 19.22 5.98
CA PHE A 468 -21.50 20.63 6.18
C PHE A 468 -22.71 21.52 5.93
N LEU A 469 -23.21 21.58 4.69
CA LEU A 469 -24.32 22.48 4.34
C LEU A 469 -25.60 22.15 5.10
N LEU A 470 -25.93 20.87 5.27
CA LEU A 470 -27.16 20.45 5.93
C LEU A 470 -27.26 20.94 7.39
N PRO A 471 -26.32 20.61 8.30
CA PRO A 471 -26.38 21.04 9.69
C PRO A 471 -26.05 22.51 9.91
N GLU A 472 -25.14 23.09 9.12
CA GLU A 472 -24.66 24.46 9.36
C GLU A 472 -25.52 25.52 8.68
N ILE A 473 -26.26 25.21 7.61
CA ILE A 473 -26.99 26.20 6.82
C ILE A 473 -28.44 25.78 6.57
N VAL A 474 -28.67 24.62 5.94
CA VAL A 474 -29.99 24.22 5.43
C VAL A 474 -30.99 23.97 6.56
N LEU A 475 -30.67 23.12 7.53
CA LEU A 475 -31.57 22.83 8.65
C LEU A 475 -31.87 24.05 9.52
N PRO A 476 -30.87 24.89 9.91
CA PRO A 476 -31.14 26.15 10.58
C PRO A 476 -32.06 27.09 9.80
N TRP A 477 -31.82 27.25 8.50
CA TRP A 477 -32.62 28.12 7.65
C TRP A 477 -34.07 27.64 7.54
N LEU A 478 -34.27 26.34 7.29
CA LEU A 478 -35.60 25.74 7.23
C LEU A 478 -36.34 25.84 8.56
N GLY A 479 -35.65 25.56 9.67
CA GLY A 479 -36.24 25.63 11.01
C GLY A 479 -36.64 27.05 11.41
N LYS A 480 -35.80 28.05 11.10
CA LYS A 480 -36.08 29.46 11.45
C LYS A 480 -37.19 30.08 10.58
N ASN A 481 -37.39 29.60 9.36
CA ASN A 481 -38.48 30.01 8.48
C ASN A 481 -39.77 29.16 8.68
N GLY A 482 -39.81 28.29 9.68
CA GLY A 482 -41.01 27.48 9.99
C GLY A 482 -41.35 26.43 8.93
N LEU A 483 -40.41 26.08 8.05
CA LEU A 483 -40.59 25.14 6.94
C LEU A 483 -40.51 23.66 7.38
N LEU A 484 -40.09 23.40 8.62
CA LEU A 484 -40.05 22.06 9.19
C LEU A 484 -41.08 21.92 10.33
N PRO A 485 -41.83 20.81 10.38
CA PRO A 485 -42.77 20.57 11.48
C PRO A 485 -42.09 20.61 12.84
N THR A 486 -42.71 21.29 13.81
CA THR A 486 -42.17 21.41 15.18
C THR A 486 -41.99 20.05 15.86
N GLY A 487 -42.88 19.09 15.61
CA GLY A 487 -42.74 17.71 16.08
C GLY A 487 -41.49 17.02 15.56
N PHE A 488 -41.17 17.18 14.27
CA PHE A 488 -39.95 16.67 13.65
C PHE A 488 -38.70 17.31 14.27
N LEU A 489 -38.71 18.63 14.43
CA LEU A 489 -37.60 19.37 15.04
C LEU A 489 -37.37 18.94 16.50
N ASN A 490 -38.43 18.77 17.30
CA ASN A 490 -38.30 18.34 18.69
C ASN A 490 -37.81 16.89 18.81
N ALA A 491 -38.23 16.02 17.89
CA ALA A 491 -37.83 14.62 17.86
C ALA A 491 -36.33 14.42 17.55
N LEU A 492 -35.80 15.15 16.56
CA LEU A 492 -34.43 14.94 16.07
C LEU A 492 -33.44 16.02 16.51
N PHE A 493 -33.89 17.25 16.75
CA PHE A 493 -33.06 18.42 17.00
C PHE A 493 -33.55 19.18 18.24
N PRO A 494 -33.33 18.62 19.45
CA PRO A 494 -33.78 19.24 20.69
C PRO A 494 -33.15 20.64 20.87
N THR A 495 -33.88 21.50 21.58
CA THR A 495 -33.44 22.86 21.90
C THR A 495 -32.26 22.84 22.87
N SER A 496 -31.35 23.81 22.74
CA SER A 496 -30.20 23.94 23.64
C SER A 496 -29.69 25.37 23.67
N GLU A 497 -29.36 25.86 24.86
CA GLU A 497 -28.79 27.20 25.08
C GLU A 497 -27.39 27.35 24.46
N TYR A 498 -26.66 26.25 24.30
CA TYR A 498 -25.32 26.26 23.70
C TYR A 498 -25.34 26.21 22.16
N ALA A 499 -26.49 25.85 21.57
CA ALA A 499 -26.65 25.71 20.13
C ALA A 499 -26.78 27.07 19.43
N VAL A 500 -26.09 27.22 18.30
CA VAL A 500 -25.99 28.48 17.54
C VAL A 500 -27.36 29.01 17.12
N HIS A 501 -28.21 28.11 16.64
CA HIS A 501 -29.54 28.42 16.11
C HIS A 501 -30.65 27.92 17.05
N GLY A 502 -30.37 27.85 18.36
CA GLY A 502 -31.30 27.41 19.40
C GLY A 502 -31.61 25.91 19.42
N ARG A 503 -31.18 25.14 18.41
CA ARG A 503 -31.38 23.69 18.28
C ARG A 503 -30.11 22.95 17.89
N GLN A 504 -30.00 21.69 18.31
CA GLN A 504 -28.83 20.83 18.09
C GLN A 504 -28.77 20.23 16.67
N TYR A 505 -28.74 21.06 15.62
CA TYR A 505 -28.74 20.61 14.21
C TYR A 505 -27.53 19.76 13.83
N TRP A 506 -26.39 19.90 14.53
CA TRP A 506 -25.19 19.07 14.37
C TRP A 506 -25.47 17.57 14.56
N ARG A 507 -26.55 17.17 15.24
CA ARG A 507 -26.96 15.77 15.34
C ARG A 507 -27.21 15.12 13.99
N ALA A 508 -27.49 15.92 12.95
CA ALA A 508 -27.64 15.46 11.57
C ALA A 508 -26.40 14.75 11.02
N TYR A 509 -25.21 14.93 11.63
CA TYR A 509 -24.04 14.10 11.30
C TYR A 509 -24.34 12.60 11.46
N GLY A 510 -25.25 12.23 12.37
CA GLY A 510 -25.71 10.85 12.56
C GLY A 510 -26.51 10.26 11.40
N PHE A 511 -26.93 11.05 10.41
CA PHE A 511 -27.50 10.48 9.18
C PHE A 511 -26.44 9.76 8.34
N ILE A 512 -25.18 10.15 8.47
CA ILE A 512 -24.05 9.55 7.76
C ILE A 512 -23.20 8.72 8.72
N LEU A 513 -22.82 9.27 9.87
CA LEU A 513 -21.97 8.62 10.86
C LEU A 513 -22.82 7.72 11.76
N ALA A 514 -22.79 6.41 11.48
CA ALA A 514 -23.57 5.44 12.24
C ALA A 514 -22.97 5.18 13.64
N TRP A 515 -23.78 4.61 14.54
CA TRP A 515 -23.27 4.08 15.80
C TRP A 515 -22.33 2.88 15.54
N PRO A 516 -21.19 2.72 16.23
CA PRO A 516 -20.74 3.45 17.44
C PRO A 516 -19.88 4.70 17.18
N LEU A 517 -19.82 5.24 15.96
CA LEU A 517 -19.01 6.43 15.68
C LEU A 517 -19.68 7.72 16.21
N MET A 518 -20.99 7.89 15.96
CA MET A 518 -21.75 9.04 16.46
C MET A 518 -22.44 8.75 17.80
N VAL A 519 -21.64 8.52 18.85
CA VAL A 519 -22.17 8.14 20.17
C VAL A 519 -23.10 9.18 20.79
N TYR A 520 -22.93 10.46 20.45
CA TYR A 520 -23.70 11.56 21.04
C TYR A 520 -25.20 11.52 20.74
N ASN A 521 -25.62 10.78 19.72
CA ASN A 521 -27.04 10.55 19.40
C ASN A 521 -27.67 9.43 20.24
N VAL A 522 -26.84 8.63 20.92
CA VAL A 522 -27.26 7.50 21.75
C VAL A 522 -27.00 7.79 23.24
N PHE A 523 -25.87 8.39 23.57
CA PHE A 523 -25.42 8.66 24.94
C PHE A 523 -25.95 10.00 25.47
N THR A 524 -27.27 10.15 25.45
CA THR A 524 -27.98 11.33 25.93
C THR A 524 -28.54 11.14 27.34
N GLN A 525 -28.80 12.25 28.04
CA GLN A 525 -29.46 12.22 29.36
C GLN A 525 -30.83 11.54 29.24
N ASP A 526 -31.70 12.05 28.37
CA ASP A 526 -32.97 11.40 28.04
C ASP A 526 -32.88 10.64 26.71
N PRO A 527 -33.56 9.49 26.55
CA PRO A 527 -33.51 8.72 25.32
C PRO A 527 -34.14 9.48 24.15
N LEU A 528 -33.34 9.75 23.13
CA LEU A 528 -33.82 10.27 21.85
C LEU A 528 -34.30 9.12 20.97
N TRP A 529 -35.54 8.68 21.18
CA TRP A 529 -36.10 7.46 20.56
C TRP A 529 -35.92 7.39 19.04
N TRP A 530 -36.12 8.49 18.32
CA TRP A 530 -35.90 8.52 16.87
C TRP A 530 -34.45 8.30 16.48
N TRP A 531 -33.50 8.88 17.23
CA TRP A 531 -32.08 8.64 16.99
C TRP A 531 -31.67 7.21 17.34
N LEU A 532 -32.23 6.63 18.41
CA LEU A 532 -32.01 5.22 18.73
C LEU A 532 -32.51 4.31 17.60
N ALA A 533 -33.70 4.57 17.06
CA ALA A 533 -34.25 3.83 15.93
C ALA A 533 -33.40 3.99 14.67
N ILE A 534 -33.00 5.22 14.31
CA ILE A 534 -32.15 5.51 13.15
C ILE A 534 -30.80 4.79 13.29
N CYS A 535 -30.12 4.93 14.43
CA CYS A 535 -28.84 4.28 14.66
C CYS A 535 -28.97 2.75 14.62
N PHE A 536 -30.03 2.18 15.18
CA PHE A 536 -30.27 0.74 15.10
C PHE A 536 -30.46 0.27 13.66
N VAL A 537 -31.35 0.92 12.90
CA VAL A 537 -31.62 0.57 11.50
C VAL A 537 -30.37 0.75 10.64
N GLN A 538 -29.63 1.84 10.80
CA GLN A 538 -28.37 2.05 10.09
C GLN A 538 -27.35 0.95 10.39
N THR A 539 -27.04 0.72 11.66
CA THR A 539 -25.94 -0.16 12.07
C THR A 539 -26.23 -1.65 11.92
N PHE A 540 -27.48 -2.06 12.08
CA PHE A 540 -27.86 -3.49 12.11
C PHE A 540 -28.73 -3.93 10.93
N VAL A 541 -29.18 -3.01 10.07
CA VAL A 541 -29.98 -3.37 8.88
C VAL A 541 -29.33 -2.84 7.60
N LEU A 542 -29.17 -1.52 7.47
CA LEU A 542 -28.71 -0.90 6.22
C LEU A 542 -27.23 -1.20 5.94
N ILE A 543 -26.35 -1.02 6.93
CA ILE A 543 -24.91 -1.28 6.79
C ILE A 543 -24.65 -2.77 6.51
N PRO A 544 -25.16 -3.74 7.29
CA PRO A 544 -24.97 -5.16 6.98
C PRO A 544 -25.51 -5.54 5.61
N GLY A 545 -26.70 -5.05 5.23
CA GLY A 545 -27.27 -5.30 3.90
C GLY A 545 -26.37 -4.76 2.78
N MET A 546 -25.85 -3.54 2.92
CA MET A 546 -24.93 -2.94 1.97
C MET A 546 -23.61 -3.73 1.87
N ILE A 547 -23.06 -4.15 3.02
CA ILE A 547 -21.81 -4.92 3.08
C ILE A 547 -21.98 -6.30 2.47
N TYR A 548 -23.12 -6.94 2.67
CA TYR A 548 -23.42 -8.24 2.10
C TYR A 548 -23.28 -8.23 0.57
N PHE A 549 -23.75 -7.18 -0.12
CA PHE A 549 -23.68 -7.10 -1.58
C PHE A 549 -22.39 -6.47 -2.11
N TRP A 550 -21.88 -5.43 -1.45
CA TRP A 550 -20.83 -4.56 -2.00
C TRP A 550 -19.55 -4.46 -1.16
N GLY A 551 -19.50 -5.21 -0.06
CA GLY A 551 -18.39 -5.22 0.89
C GLY A 551 -18.35 -4.00 1.82
N LYS A 552 -17.49 -4.08 2.85
CA LYS A 552 -17.25 -3.00 3.83
C LYS A 552 -16.93 -1.66 3.18
N GLY A 553 -16.25 -1.69 2.03
CA GLY A 553 -15.89 -0.51 1.26
C GLY A 553 -17.07 0.34 0.78
N ALA A 554 -18.27 -0.23 0.62
CA ALA A 554 -19.46 0.54 0.26
C ALA A 554 -19.80 1.64 1.28
N TYR A 555 -19.45 1.43 2.56
CA TYR A 555 -19.54 2.48 3.57
C TYR A 555 -18.18 3.17 3.80
N CYS A 556 -17.13 2.42 4.16
CA CYS A 556 -15.83 2.99 4.54
C CYS A 556 -15.06 3.67 3.41
N GLY A 557 -15.36 3.34 2.16
CA GLY A 557 -14.71 3.87 0.95
C GLY A 557 -15.58 4.85 0.16
N TRP A 558 -16.90 4.87 0.36
CA TRP A 558 -17.83 5.69 -0.44
C TRP A 558 -18.71 6.65 0.37
N ILE A 559 -18.91 6.42 1.67
CA ILE A 559 -19.87 7.18 2.49
C ILE A 559 -19.19 7.85 3.69
N CYS A 560 -18.31 7.13 4.38
CA CYS A 560 -17.72 7.59 5.64
C CYS A 560 -16.85 8.84 5.45
N SER A 561 -17.07 9.86 6.30
CA SER A 561 -16.26 11.09 6.32
C SER A 561 -14.77 10.84 6.61
N CYS A 562 -14.45 9.96 7.56
CA CYS A 562 -13.07 9.58 7.86
C CYS A 562 -12.43 8.88 6.64
N GLY A 563 -13.22 8.06 5.95
CA GLY A 563 -12.85 7.46 4.66
C GLY A 563 -12.60 8.49 3.57
N ALA A 564 -13.39 9.56 3.51
CA ALA A 564 -13.20 10.65 2.54
C ALA A 564 -11.83 11.31 2.69
N LEU A 565 -11.44 11.65 3.92
CA LEU A 565 -10.14 12.25 4.17
C LEU A 565 -8.99 11.26 3.95
N ALA A 566 -9.17 9.99 4.35
CA ALA A 566 -8.22 8.91 4.12
C ALA A 566 -7.95 8.68 2.62
N GLU A 567 -8.99 8.62 1.81
CA GLU A 567 -8.87 8.39 0.36
C GLU A 567 -8.35 9.61 -0.39
N THR A 568 -8.52 10.83 0.14
CA THR A 568 -8.11 12.07 -0.54
C THR A 568 -6.75 12.55 -0.06
N LEU A 569 -6.65 13.06 1.17
CA LEU A 569 -5.40 13.55 1.76
C LEU A 569 -4.41 12.39 2.00
N GLY A 570 -4.91 11.24 2.44
CA GLY A 570 -4.09 10.05 2.71
C GLY A 570 -3.59 9.32 1.45
N ASP A 571 -4.09 9.66 0.27
CA ASP A 571 -3.79 9.01 -1.02
C ASP A 571 -2.31 9.05 -1.41
N GLN A 572 -1.54 10.02 -0.90
CA GLN A 572 -0.11 10.17 -1.17
C GLN A 572 0.79 9.38 -0.22
N HIS A 573 0.20 8.80 0.82
CA HIS A 573 0.91 8.13 1.91
C HIS A 573 0.50 6.65 1.99
N ARG A 574 0.07 6.04 0.86
CA ARG A 574 -0.47 4.67 0.85
C ARG A 574 0.59 3.64 1.24
N ASP A 575 1.78 3.83 0.69
CA ASP A 575 2.97 3.02 0.90
C ASP A 575 3.27 2.86 2.39
N LYS A 576 3.18 3.95 3.17
CA LYS A 576 3.57 4.00 4.60
C LYS A 576 2.76 3.13 5.57
N MET A 577 1.76 2.38 5.11
CA MET A 577 0.97 1.52 5.99
C MET A 577 1.89 0.41 6.51
N PRO A 578 1.97 0.14 7.82
CA PRO A 578 2.75 -0.97 8.29
C PRO A 578 2.11 -2.33 7.93
N HIS A 579 2.95 -3.28 7.52
CA HIS A 579 2.59 -4.67 7.21
C HIS A 579 3.31 -5.62 8.16
N GLY A 580 2.89 -6.88 8.21
CA GLY A 580 3.47 -7.91 9.08
C GLY A 580 2.46 -8.51 10.05
N ASP A 581 2.73 -9.73 10.49
CA ASP A 581 1.88 -10.46 11.45
C ASP A 581 1.73 -9.72 12.79
N GLY A 582 2.77 -9.01 13.21
CA GLY A 582 2.74 -8.16 14.41
C GLY A 582 1.68 -7.04 14.30
N TRP A 583 1.61 -6.38 13.16
CA TRP A 583 0.61 -5.35 12.89
C TRP A 583 -0.78 -5.93 12.70
N ASN A 584 -0.91 -7.12 12.12
CA ASN A 584 -2.20 -7.82 12.04
C ASN A 584 -2.78 -8.13 13.42
N LYS A 585 -1.95 -8.43 14.43
CA LYS A 585 -2.42 -8.58 15.82
C LYS A 585 -3.00 -7.27 16.38
N LEU A 586 -2.42 -6.12 16.01
CA LEU A 586 -2.92 -4.81 16.44
C LEU A 586 -4.32 -4.50 15.87
N ASN A 587 -4.74 -5.12 14.76
CA ASN A 587 -6.11 -5.00 14.23
C ASN A 587 -7.18 -5.37 15.27
N LEU A 588 -6.83 -6.19 16.28
CA LEU A 588 -7.72 -6.56 17.37
C LEU A 588 -8.02 -5.41 18.34
N ALA A 589 -7.23 -4.33 18.34
CA ALA A 589 -7.49 -3.16 19.18
C ALA A 589 -8.89 -2.57 18.90
N GLY A 590 -9.31 -2.55 17.63
CA GLY A 590 -10.63 -2.08 17.23
C GLY A 590 -11.76 -2.95 17.80
N GLN A 591 -11.54 -4.26 17.91
CA GLN A 591 -12.49 -5.19 18.54
C GLN A 591 -12.65 -4.88 20.04
N VAL A 592 -11.55 -4.56 20.72
CA VAL A 592 -11.58 -4.15 22.15
C VAL A 592 -12.38 -2.86 22.30
N ILE A 593 -12.12 -1.84 21.47
CA ILE A 593 -12.86 -0.56 21.52
C ILE A 593 -14.35 -0.78 21.21
N MET A 594 -14.68 -1.67 20.27
CA MET A 594 -16.06 -2.04 19.97
C MET A 594 -16.76 -2.69 21.17
N VAL A 595 -16.10 -3.65 21.86
CA VAL A 595 -16.64 -4.27 23.08
C VAL A 595 -16.88 -3.22 24.16
N LEU A 596 -15.95 -2.28 24.35
CA LEU A 596 -16.12 -1.16 25.29
C LEU A 596 -17.30 -0.26 24.91
N ALA A 597 -17.51 0.02 23.62
CA ALA A 597 -18.64 0.80 23.14
C ALA A 597 -19.98 0.10 23.43
N PHE A 598 -20.07 -1.23 23.25
CA PHE A 598 -21.24 -2.01 23.66
C PHE A 598 -21.44 -2.03 25.18
N ALA A 599 -20.37 -2.16 25.96
CA ALA A 599 -20.45 -2.09 27.42
C ALA A 599 -21.02 -0.74 27.88
N LEU A 600 -20.53 0.37 27.32
CA LEU A 600 -21.06 1.71 27.60
C LEU A 600 -22.53 1.86 27.16
N LEU A 601 -22.92 1.25 26.03
CA LEU A 601 -24.32 1.23 25.60
C LEU A 601 -25.22 0.51 26.61
N PHE A 602 -24.83 -0.67 27.09
CA PHE A 602 -25.60 -1.41 28.08
C PHE A 602 -25.68 -0.67 29.42
N LEU A 603 -24.58 -0.05 29.85
CA LEU A 603 -24.58 0.80 31.04
C LEU A 603 -25.50 2.02 30.87
N ARG A 604 -25.52 2.66 29.68
CA ARG A 604 -26.44 3.78 29.42
C ARG A 604 -27.89 3.32 29.48
N ILE A 605 -28.23 2.20 28.83
CA ILE A 605 -29.58 1.64 28.84
C ILE A 605 -30.01 1.33 30.28
N GLY A 606 -29.14 0.70 31.07
CA GLY A 606 -29.40 0.46 32.49
C GLY A 606 -29.57 1.74 33.30
N GLY A 607 -28.80 2.80 32.99
CA GLY A 607 -28.95 4.11 33.63
C GLY A 607 -30.28 4.81 33.32
N TRP A 608 -30.85 4.62 32.12
CA TRP A 608 -32.20 5.10 31.81
C TRP A 608 -33.28 4.33 32.56
N ILE A 609 -33.10 3.02 32.75
CA ILE A 609 -34.07 2.15 33.45
C ILE A 609 -34.00 2.38 34.97
N TRP A 610 -32.80 2.58 35.51
CA TRP A 610 -32.55 2.80 36.94
C TRP A 610 -31.73 4.08 37.18
N PRO A 611 -32.35 5.27 37.07
CA PRO A 611 -31.69 6.55 37.34
C PRO A 611 -31.11 6.61 38.77
N GLY A 612 -29.90 7.13 38.93
CA GLY A 612 -29.22 7.24 40.24
C GLY A 612 -28.70 5.92 40.83
N SER A 613 -28.84 4.80 40.12
CA SER A 613 -28.23 3.52 40.50
C SER A 613 -26.72 3.52 40.29
N TRP A 614 -26.04 2.47 40.76
CA TRP A 614 -24.62 2.26 40.49
C TRP A 614 -24.32 2.13 38.99
N VAL A 615 -25.29 1.67 38.18
CA VAL A 615 -25.14 1.53 36.72
C VAL A 615 -25.11 2.90 36.04
N ASP A 616 -26.03 3.80 36.44
CA ASP A 616 -26.00 5.19 35.97
C ASP A 616 -24.73 5.89 36.45
N ALA A 617 -24.32 5.69 37.71
CA ALA A 617 -23.07 6.22 38.23
C ALA A 617 -21.84 5.70 37.47
N ALA A 618 -21.79 4.42 37.13
CA ALA A 618 -20.71 3.81 36.35
C ALA A 618 -20.65 4.37 34.93
N PHE A 619 -21.80 4.55 34.27
CA PHE A 619 -21.87 5.21 32.97
C PHE A 619 -21.38 6.67 33.04
N GLN A 620 -21.85 7.44 34.02
CA GLN A 620 -21.43 8.83 34.21
C GLN A 620 -19.93 8.91 34.53
N ALA A 621 -19.38 7.98 35.31
CA ALA A 621 -17.95 7.90 35.59
C ALA A 621 -17.14 7.61 34.32
N GLY A 622 -17.59 6.65 33.50
CA GLY A 622 -16.96 6.31 32.22
C GLY A 622 -17.02 7.45 31.19
N MET A 623 -18.14 8.18 31.14
CA MET A 623 -18.27 9.35 30.27
C MET A 623 -17.52 10.57 30.80
N ARG A 624 -17.59 10.90 32.10
CA ARG A 624 -17.05 12.14 32.66
C ARG A 624 -15.59 12.04 33.12
N GLY A 625 -15.05 10.84 33.23
CA GLY A 625 -13.63 10.59 33.44
C GLY A 625 -13.10 11.05 34.79
N GLU A 626 -13.67 10.54 35.89
CA GLU A 626 -13.06 10.66 37.22
C GLU A 626 -12.54 9.29 37.67
N TRP A 627 -11.43 8.83 37.08
CA TRP A 627 -10.72 7.64 37.53
C TRP A 627 -9.36 8.06 38.10
N PHE A 628 -9.11 7.71 39.37
CA PHE A 628 -7.85 7.99 40.09
C PHE A 628 -7.42 9.48 40.13
N GLY A 629 -8.37 10.42 40.06
CA GLY A 629 -8.07 11.86 40.16
C GLY A 629 -7.54 12.52 38.88
N LEU A 630 -7.46 11.79 37.75
CA LEU A 630 -7.14 12.34 36.43
C LEU A 630 -8.43 12.53 35.61
N LYS A 631 -8.66 13.76 35.12
CA LYS A 631 -9.84 14.14 34.30
C LYS A 631 -9.75 13.67 32.84
N LEU A 632 -9.53 12.38 32.60
CA LEU A 632 -9.55 11.80 31.25
C LEU A 632 -11.00 11.41 30.89
N ASN A 633 -11.79 12.40 30.48
CA ASN A 633 -13.16 12.21 29.98
C ASN A 633 -13.16 11.48 28.62
N TYR A 634 -14.22 10.72 28.32
CA TYR A 634 -14.46 10.09 27.01
C TYR A 634 -14.20 11.03 25.84
N SER A 635 -14.66 12.29 25.93
CA SER A 635 -14.45 13.28 24.87
C SER A 635 -12.97 13.55 24.60
N TRP A 636 -12.13 13.57 25.64
CA TRP A 636 -10.70 13.83 25.49
C TRP A 636 -9.95 12.61 24.96
N LEU A 637 -10.22 11.41 25.50
CA LEU A 637 -9.55 10.20 25.03
C LEU A 637 -10.01 9.77 23.63
N VAL A 638 -11.33 9.75 23.40
CA VAL A 638 -11.91 9.22 22.16
C VAL A 638 -11.98 10.27 21.06
N ASP A 639 -12.52 11.46 21.32
CA ASP A 639 -12.71 12.45 20.24
C ASP A 639 -11.43 13.22 19.92
N VAL A 640 -10.60 13.51 20.93
CA VAL A 640 -9.35 14.28 20.74
C VAL A 640 -8.19 13.38 20.41
N VAL A 641 -7.85 12.44 21.30
CA VAL A 641 -6.64 11.62 21.13
C VAL A 641 -6.85 10.59 20.02
N LEU A 642 -7.90 9.77 20.12
CA LEU A 642 -8.12 8.67 19.19
C LEU A 642 -8.66 9.12 17.82
N ALA A 643 -9.81 9.79 17.76
CA ALA A 643 -10.44 10.19 16.50
C ALA A 643 -9.83 11.48 15.90
N GLY A 644 -9.22 12.35 16.71
CA GLY A 644 -8.58 13.58 16.26
C GLY A 644 -7.09 13.40 15.93
N MET A 645 -6.27 13.21 16.96
CA MET A 645 -4.81 13.21 16.87
C MET A 645 -4.29 11.94 16.19
N VAL A 646 -4.70 10.76 16.63
CA VAL A 646 -4.38 9.48 15.99
C VAL A 646 -5.19 9.34 14.69
N GLY A 647 -6.44 9.82 14.69
CA GLY A 647 -7.35 9.79 13.57
C GLY A 647 -6.87 10.52 12.32
N TYR A 648 -6.29 11.71 12.48
CA TYR A 648 -5.90 12.57 11.36
C TYR A 648 -4.41 12.89 11.33
N GLY A 649 -3.74 12.81 12.47
CA GLY A 649 -2.35 13.22 12.58
C GLY A 649 -1.36 12.22 12.05
N VAL A 650 -1.55 10.93 12.34
CA VAL A 650 -0.57 9.93 11.90
C VAL A 650 -0.57 9.68 10.40
N TYR A 651 -1.48 10.26 9.60
CA TYR A 651 -1.59 9.99 8.16
C TYR A 651 -0.29 10.22 7.40
N PHE A 652 0.45 11.26 7.77
CA PHE A 652 1.72 11.59 7.12
C PHE A 652 2.84 10.61 7.45
N TRP A 653 2.68 9.79 8.50
CA TRP A 653 3.68 8.86 9.01
C TRP A 653 3.30 7.38 8.82
N LEU A 654 2.03 7.01 9.09
CA LEU A 654 1.53 5.63 9.18
C LEU A 654 0.37 5.34 8.20
N SER A 655 0.26 6.13 7.13
CA SER A 655 -0.78 6.06 6.09
C SER A 655 -2.17 6.58 6.48
N GLY A 656 -2.95 6.91 5.45
CA GLY A 656 -4.26 7.54 5.54
C GLY A 656 -5.36 6.72 6.22
N ARG A 657 -5.16 5.44 6.50
CA ARG A 657 -6.20 4.56 7.08
C ARG A 657 -5.82 3.92 8.40
N PHE A 658 -4.78 4.41 9.07
CA PHE A 658 -4.33 3.88 10.36
C PHE A 658 -5.46 3.78 11.39
N TRP A 659 -6.23 4.85 11.59
CA TRP A 659 -7.41 4.86 12.46
C TRP A 659 -8.48 3.86 12.03
N CYS A 660 -8.81 3.84 10.74
CA CYS A 660 -9.86 2.99 10.19
C CYS A 660 -9.53 1.50 10.33
N ARG A 661 -8.25 1.15 10.28
CA ARG A 661 -7.74 -0.21 10.45
C ARG A 661 -7.73 -0.62 11.91
N PHE A 662 -7.04 0.15 12.75
CA PHE A 662 -6.70 -0.31 14.11
C PHE A 662 -7.72 0.05 15.18
N PHE A 663 -8.43 1.18 15.06
CA PHE A 663 -9.13 1.74 16.22
C PHE A 663 -10.60 2.12 15.98
N CYS A 664 -11.04 2.21 14.72
CA CYS A 664 -12.42 2.55 14.41
C CYS A 664 -13.38 1.44 14.87
N PRO A 665 -14.25 1.68 15.87
CA PRO A 665 -15.14 0.66 16.41
C PRO A 665 -16.24 0.24 15.43
N LEU A 666 -16.64 1.17 14.53
CA LEU A 666 -17.57 0.85 13.45
C LEU A 666 -16.92 -0.07 12.41
N ALA A 667 -15.65 0.16 12.06
CA ALA A 667 -14.93 -0.71 11.13
C ALA A 667 -14.74 -2.12 11.74
N ALA A 668 -14.42 -2.20 13.03
CA ALA A 668 -14.33 -3.46 13.78
C ALA A 668 -15.64 -4.27 13.72
N LEU A 669 -16.79 -3.60 13.91
CA LEU A 669 -18.10 -4.25 13.74
C LEU A 669 -18.33 -4.72 12.30
N MET A 670 -17.92 -3.91 11.32
CA MET A 670 -18.04 -4.27 9.90
C MET A 670 -17.12 -5.42 9.47
N HIS A 671 -16.01 -5.70 10.16
CA HIS A 671 -15.20 -6.89 9.88
C HIS A 671 -16.02 -8.18 10.04
N ILE A 672 -16.89 -8.22 11.06
CA ILE A 672 -17.80 -9.35 11.30
C ILE A 672 -18.79 -9.47 10.13
N TYR A 673 -19.38 -8.36 9.69
CA TYR A 673 -20.31 -8.36 8.56
C TYR A 673 -19.64 -8.76 7.25
N ALA A 674 -18.40 -8.32 7.02
CA ALA A 674 -17.63 -8.57 5.82
C ALA A 674 -17.31 -10.05 5.60
N ARG A 675 -17.23 -10.86 6.67
CA ARG A 675 -17.07 -12.33 6.56
C ARG A 675 -18.20 -13.00 5.78
N PHE A 676 -19.39 -12.39 5.76
CA PHE A 676 -20.56 -12.88 5.03
C PHE A 676 -20.79 -12.18 3.70
N SER A 677 -19.93 -11.23 3.33
CA SER A 677 -20.03 -10.46 2.10
C SER A 677 -19.86 -11.34 0.87
N ARG A 678 -20.61 -11.02 -0.20
CA ARG A 678 -20.41 -11.55 -1.56
C ARG A 678 -19.27 -10.86 -2.28
N PHE A 679 -18.97 -9.60 -1.94
CA PHE A 679 -17.90 -8.85 -2.58
C PHE A 679 -16.52 -9.51 -2.33
N ARG A 680 -15.71 -9.58 -3.38
CA ARG A 680 -14.30 -10.00 -3.38
C ARG A 680 -13.49 -9.19 -4.39
N ILE A 681 -12.17 -9.18 -4.22
CA ILE A 681 -11.25 -8.86 -5.32
C ILE A 681 -10.93 -10.17 -6.02
N LEU A 682 -11.28 -10.27 -7.30
CA LEU A 682 -10.97 -11.43 -8.13
C LEU A 682 -9.56 -11.27 -8.68
N ALA A 683 -8.89 -12.39 -8.93
CA ALA A 683 -7.53 -12.41 -9.44
C ALA A 683 -7.38 -13.43 -10.57
N ASP A 684 -6.80 -12.97 -11.68
CA ASP A 684 -6.33 -13.85 -12.75
C ASP A 684 -4.88 -14.29 -12.47
N LYS A 685 -4.71 -15.52 -12.00
CA LYS A 685 -3.38 -16.08 -11.66
C LYS A 685 -2.42 -16.04 -12.86
N LYS A 686 -2.90 -16.21 -14.09
CA LYS A 686 -2.03 -16.30 -15.28
C LYS A 686 -1.30 -14.98 -15.56
N LYS A 687 -1.95 -13.85 -15.29
CA LYS A 687 -1.39 -12.50 -15.46
C LYS A 687 -0.50 -12.05 -14.28
N CYS A 688 -0.48 -12.80 -13.17
CA CYS A 688 0.25 -12.39 -11.96
C CYS A 688 1.76 -12.62 -12.12
N ILE A 689 2.54 -11.57 -11.88
CA ILE A 689 4.01 -11.59 -11.94
C ILE A 689 4.68 -11.48 -10.56
N SER A 690 3.90 -11.59 -9.48
CA SER A 690 4.38 -11.55 -8.09
C SER A 690 5.28 -10.33 -7.75
N CYS A 691 4.99 -9.15 -8.33
CA CYS A 691 5.79 -7.93 -8.15
C CYS A 691 5.56 -7.17 -6.84
N ASN A 692 4.70 -7.66 -5.93
CA ASN A 692 4.36 -7.07 -4.62
C ASN A 692 3.70 -5.66 -4.63
N VAL A 693 3.54 -5.00 -5.78
CA VAL A 693 2.93 -3.65 -5.90
C VAL A 693 1.53 -3.58 -5.28
N CYS A 694 0.69 -4.60 -5.49
CA CYS A 694 -0.67 -4.60 -4.95
C CYS A 694 -0.72 -4.66 -3.41
N THR A 695 0.25 -5.34 -2.79
CA THR A 695 0.41 -5.40 -1.33
C THR A 695 0.97 -4.09 -0.81
N SER A 696 2.01 -3.52 -1.44
CA SER A 696 2.67 -2.29 -0.97
C SER A 696 1.78 -1.06 -0.96
N VAL A 697 0.77 -0.97 -1.84
CA VAL A 697 -0.19 0.15 -1.87
C VAL A 697 -1.43 -0.08 -1.00
N CYS A 698 -1.51 -1.22 -0.28
CA CYS A 698 -2.69 -1.59 0.47
C CYS A 698 -2.79 -0.82 1.80
N HIS A 699 -3.68 0.17 1.85
CA HIS A 699 -4.00 0.94 3.06
C HIS A 699 -4.56 0.13 4.24
N GLN A 700 -4.84 -1.15 4.08
CA GLN A 700 -5.28 -2.02 5.17
C GLN A 700 -4.19 -3.03 5.57
N GLY A 701 -3.00 -2.96 4.98
CA GLY A 701 -1.92 -3.90 5.29
C GLY A 701 -2.13 -5.32 4.78
N ILE A 702 -3.13 -5.53 3.92
CA ILE A 702 -3.49 -6.86 3.40
C ILE A 702 -2.42 -7.30 2.40
N ASP A 703 -1.95 -8.55 2.51
CA ASP A 703 -1.12 -9.18 1.50
C ASP A 703 -1.96 -9.60 0.28
N VAL A 704 -2.29 -8.62 -0.56
CA VAL A 704 -3.11 -8.84 -1.77
C VAL A 704 -2.42 -9.79 -2.74
N MET A 705 -1.08 -9.71 -2.84
CA MET A 705 -0.29 -10.58 -3.70
C MET A 705 -0.46 -12.06 -3.32
N HIS A 706 -0.61 -12.38 -2.03
CA HIS A 706 -0.84 -13.74 -1.58
C HIS A 706 -2.07 -14.39 -2.22
N PHE A 707 -3.18 -13.66 -2.31
CA PHE A 707 -4.38 -14.14 -2.96
C PHE A 707 -4.21 -14.18 -4.48
N ALA A 708 -3.57 -13.15 -5.04
CA ALA A 708 -3.38 -13.01 -6.48
C ALA A 708 -2.56 -14.15 -7.10
N GLN A 709 -1.44 -14.51 -6.47
CA GLN A 709 -0.59 -15.63 -6.91
C GLN A 709 -1.29 -17.00 -6.77
N GLN A 710 -2.31 -17.12 -5.92
CA GLN A 710 -3.13 -18.32 -5.81
C GLN A 710 -4.31 -18.35 -6.77
N GLY A 711 -4.64 -17.22 -7.42
CA GLY A 711 -5.89 -17.07 -8.18
C GLY A 711 -7.14 -17.18 -7.30
N LYS A 712 -7.00 -16.99 -5.98
CA LYS A 712 -8.13 -17.05 -5.05
C LYS A 712 -8.75 -15.66 -4.89
N PRO A 713 -10.08 -15.54 -4.79
CA PRO A 713 -10.72 -14.29 -4.41
C PRO A 713 -10.18 -13.78 -3.07
N MET A 714 -9.85 -12.50 -2.97
CA MET A 714 -9.36 -11.91 -1.71
C MET A 714 -10.52 -11.77 -0.71
N GLU A 715 -10.40 -12.48 0.40
CA GLU A 715 -11.47 -12.63 1.41
C GLU A 715 -11.23 -11.87 2.72
N ASP A 716 -10.14 -11.12 2.80
CA ASP A 716 -9.76 -10.40 4.02
C ASP A 716 -10.84 -9.34 4.37
N PRO A 717 -11.45 -9.42 5.56
CA PRO A 717 -12.55 -8.54 5.95
C PRO A 717 -12.13 -7.09 6.22
N GLU A 718 -10.82 -6.78 6.27
CA GLU A 718 -10.35 -5.40 6.38
C GLU A 718 -10.60 -4.60 5.11
N CYS A 719 -10.70 -5.27 3.94
CA CYS A 719 -10.78 -4.60 2.65
C CYS A 719 -11.87 -3.52 2.60
N VAL A 720 -11.45 -2.31 2.23
CA VAL A 720 -12.30 -1.11 2.13
C VAL A 720 -12.64 -0.73 0.70
N ARG A 721 -12.36 -1.59 -0.29
CA ARG A 721 -12.65 -1.36 -1.71
C ARG A 721 -12.18 0.03 -2.20
N CYS A 722 -10.94 0.39 -1.88
CA CYS A 722 -10.34 1.68 -2.25
C CYS A 722 -9.70 1.72 -3.64
N SER A 723 -9.74 0.60 -4.37
CA SER A 723 -9.13 0.35 -5.68
C SER A 723 -7.63 0.52 -5.80
N ALA A 724 -6.87 0.71 -4.71
CA ALA A 724 -5.42 0.92 -4.77
C ALA A 724 -4.69 -0.21 -5.51
N CYS A 725 -4.92 -1.44 -5.04
CA CYS A 725 -4.27 -2.64 -5.56
C CYS A 725 -4.69 -2.93 -7.00
N VAL A 726 -5.97 -2.72 -7.33
CA VAL A 726 -6.52 -2.92 -8.68
C VAL A 726 -5.94 -1.89 -9.65
N GLN A 727 -5.92 -0.61 -9.26
CA GLN A 727 -5.45 0.49 -10.09
C GLN A 727 -3.93 0.48 -10.32
N SER A 728 -3.16 -0.01 -9.34
CA SER A 728 -1.70 -0.05 -9.39
C SER A 728 -1.16 -1.37 -9.94
N CYS A 729 -2.02 -2.34 -10.25
CA CYS A 729 -1.60 -3.60 -10.84
C CYS A 729 -1.14 -3.38 -12.30
N PRO A 730 0.14 -3.62 -12.64
CA PRO A 730 0.67 -3.32 -13.97
C PRO A 730 0.11 -4.26 -15.05
N THR A 731 -0.30 -5.47 -14.67
CA THR A 731 -0.76 -6.53 -15.59
C THR A 731 -2.27 -6.77 -15.56
N GLY A 732 -3.06 -5.88 -14.92
CA GLY A 732 -4.53 -6.00 -14.92
C GLY A 732 -5.09 -7.28 -14.25
N VAL A 733 -4.33 -7.90 -13.35
CA VAL A 733 -4.67 -9.17 -12.65
C VAL A 733 -5.93 -9.05 -11.81
N LEU A 734 -6.10 -7.90 -11.16
CA LEU A 734 -7.10 -7.71 -10.11
C LEU A 734 -8.31 -6.96 -10.66
N GLU A 735 -9.49 -7.38 -10.25
CA GLU A 735 -10.76 -6.71 -10.54
C GLU A 735 -11.73 -6.87 -9.36
N PHE A 736 -12.78 -6.05 -9.34
CA PHE A 736 -13.83 -6.19 -8.31
C PHE A 736 -14.98 -7.06 -8.80
N GLY A 737 -15.53 -7.88 -7.91
CA GLY A 737 -16.68 -8.71 -8.23
C GLY A 737 -17.41 -9.25 -7.02
N GLN A 738 -18.42 -10.06 -7.29
CA GLN A 738 -19.18 -10.82 -6.30
C GLN A 738 -18.99 -12.30 -6.51
N VAL A 739 -18.84 -13.04 -5.41
CA VAL A 739 -18.78 -14.49 -5.39
C VAL A 739 -19.87 -15.05 -4.48
N GLN A 740 -20.22 -16.32 -4.70
CA GLN A 740 -21.07 -17.05 -3.78
C GLN A 740 -20.23 -17.45 -2.54
N PRO A 741 -20.60 -17.04 -1.31
CA PRO A 741 -19.72 -17.15 -0.14
C PRO A 741 -19.23 -18.56 0.22
N ASN A 742 -19.98 -19.61 -0.17
CA ASN A 742 -19.64 -21.00 0.18
C ASN A 742 -18.88 -21.73 -0.93
N THR A 743 -19.05 -21.33 -2.19
CA THR A 743 -18.47 -22.03 -3.35
C THR A 743 -17.32 -21.26 -3.98
N GLY A 744 -17.20 -19.95 -3.71
CA GLY A 744 -16.23 -19.07 -4.37
C GLY A 744 -16.55 -18.77 -5.84
N GLU A 745 -17.66 -19.29 -6.36
CA GLU A 745 -18.06 -19.11 -7.75
C GLU A 745 -18.40 -17.64 -8.03
N VAL A 746 -17.88 -17.10 -9.13
CA VAL A 746 -18.08 -15.71 -9.53
C VAL A 746 -19.52 -15.52 -10.00
N ILE A 747 -20.27 -14.65 -9.31
CA ILE A 747 -21.64 -14.28 -9.64
C ILE A 747 -21.65 -13.17 -10.70
N SER A 748 -20.83 -12.14 -10.50
CA SER A 748 -20.80 -10.96 -11.35
C SER A 748 -19.51 -10.17 -11.16
N ARG A 749 -19.04 -9.51 -12.21
CA ARG A 749 -17.96 -8.51 -12.16
C ARG A 749 -18.55 -7.11 -12.03
N ASP A 750 -17.82 -6.21 -11.38
CA ASP A 750 -18.23 -4.81 -11.28
C ASP A 750 -18.21 -4.13 -12.65
N THR A 751 -19.18 -3.27 -12.93
CA THR A 751 -19.26 -2.51 -14.18
C THR A 751 -18.38 -1.26 -14.20
N LEU A 752 -17.81 -0.88 -13.05
CA LEU A 752 -17.05 0.35 -12.90
C LEU A 752 -15.56 0.00 -12.82
N GLU A 753 -14.90 -0.03 -13.97
CA GLU A 753 -13.51 -0.45 -14.07
C GLU A 753 -12.57 0.49 -13.28
N ALA A 754 -11.65 -0.16 -12.58
CA ALA A 754 -10.73 0.42 -11.63
C ALA A 754 -9.25 0.22 -12.01
N SER A 755 -8.96 -0.59 -13.04
CA SER A 755 -7.62 -0.82 -13.59
C SER A 755 -7.44 -0.08 -14.91
N LEU A 756 -6.37 0.71 -15.03
CA LEU A 756 -6.02 1.37 -16.29
C LEU A 756 -5.59 0.35 -17.35
N THR A 757 -4.82 -0.66 -16.95
CA THR A 757 -4.36 -1.72 -17.85
C THR A 757 -5.53 -2.45 -18.49
N ARG A 758 -6.55 -2.81 -17.71
CA ARG A 758 -7.75 -3.49 -18.24
C ARG A 758 -8.54 -2.60 -19.20
N ILE A 759 -8.69 -1.30 -18.90
CA ILE A 759 -9.33 -0.34 -19.83
C ILE A 759 -8.57 -0.29 -21.17
N GLN A 760 -7.23 -0.33 -21.13
CA GLN A 760 -6.41 -0.33 -22.34
C GLN A 760 -6.57 -1.64 -23.12
N GLU A 761 -6.58 -2.78 -22.44
CA GLU A 761 -6.83 -4.10 -23.05
C GLU A 761 -8.21 -4.15 -23.71
N GLU A 762 -9.27 -3.73 -23.02
CA GLU A 762 -10.64 -3.69 -23.56
C GLU A 762 -10.74 -2.81 -24.81
N HIS A 763 -10.12 -1.63 -24.79
CA HIS A 763 -10.07 -0.76 -25.99
C HIS A 763 -9.27 -1.39 -27.14
N ALA A 764 -8.20 -2.15 -26.86
CA ALA A 764 -7.43 -2.83 -27.90
C ALA A 764 -8.23 -3.98 -28.53
N GLU A 765 -8.97 -4.73 -27.72
CA GLU A 765 -9.89 -5.78 -28.16
C GLU A 765 -11.01 -5.21 -29.04
N GLU A 766 -11.65 -4.11 -28.62
CA GLU A 766 -12.71 -3.43 -29.40
C GLU A 766 -12.20 -2.90 -30.76
N ASN A 767 -10.93 -2.49 -30.83
CA ASN A 767 -10.30 -2.00 -32.06
C ASN A 767 -9.72 -3.14 -32.94
N GLY A 768 -9.92 -4.41 -32.57
CA GLY A 768 -9.47 -5.56 -33.34
C GLY A 768 -7.95 -5.75 -33.39
N GLN A 769 -7.23 -5.20 -32.41
CA GLN A 769 -5.76 -5.23 -32.34
C GLN A 769 -5.21 -6.39 -31.49
N ALA A 770 -6.07 -7.15 -30.81
CA ALA A 770 -5.64 -8.27 -29.97
C ALA A 770 -5.09 -9.45 -30.81
N ALA A 771 -3.77 -9.56 -30.90
CA ALA A 771 -3.09 -10.78 -31.34
C ALA A 771 -3.19 -11.86 -30.25
N SER A 772 -3.46 -13.09 -30.70
CA SER A 772 -3.63 -14.32 -29.92
C SER A 772 -2.69 -14.47 -28.71
N ALA A 773 -3.29 -14.79 -27.56
CA ALA A 773 -2.67 -15.09 -26.28
C ALA A 773 -1.65 -16.24 -26.31
#